data_AF-A0A3M7FZP9-F1
#
_entry.id   AF-A0A3M7FZP9-F1
#
_cell.length_a   1.000
_cell.length_b   1.000
_cell.length_c   1.000
_cell.angle_alpha   90.00
_cell.angle_beta   90.00
_cell.angle_gamma   90.00
#
_symmetry.space_group_name_H-M   'P 1'
#
loop_
_entity.id
_entity.type
_entity.pdbx_description
1 polymer ?
#
loop_
_entity_poly.entity_id
_entity_poly.type
_entity_poly.pdbx_seq_one_letter_code
_entity_poly.pdbx_strand_id
1 'polypeptide(L)'
;MSFVLDQVRRIDAQLDRVQLANLPSATSPSAPKSFATADEHDLQPSARIAALQTSIRGLTPSASNHRALLRPEQIQVLLSALSHDSHTSRAASEESRTGKEPYETELEWLVVSKATAQAYGHVLKGILDQTLTIADDLWYWDETLGSRKYSALYALQISPFQFWHWSSSLWEDVKARSSTFNVREAGEDARDTIGQRWQQFYGLVRQVVRERSVAEVQKHVLSPVTRLRGEIRQKQAALKKIQLRHANALGVLLGEGLANESVHGGALATPKGQHRWKGSVARNVALMEAVLAKVNDVSTPVDKFDAAIAQLTNEDAMYGAEIYDHSDLEGGDISIQPQAVAERLARVLAMGLPQYTSSAAALVSQHGKPSRLVRYWLPVTVGILSSSTILRILVNRQAEIVQWVRELGATIVDFWHNWVVEPTRKVIGTIRHDEGSEVSIMSKRSLEGDRDSLERMVVDFAIDNPADAAGAGSKLTENEIADIRAKIREGDLTPVLKAYERDLASPLMGSLRGNLIRALLIQIQKTKVDVEVAMGGIDSLLKSQELVFGFVGLTPGILVTYFALHYLSSSFTEKRGSKARKQGKMLRQLRNIDRILTNSHPTEYGELFYKDQGLLLCEVHVLRQAAEKAMPSQIFKEFSEDAEDLCDVRIGAERQQQTAARIRWAYAKYLS
;
A
#
# COMPACT_ATOMS: atom_id res chain seq x y z
N MET A 1 8.52 -10.25 -6.52
CA MET A 1 9.76 -10.97 -6.92
C MET A 1 10.92 -10.04 -6.63
N SER A 2 11.91 -10.46 -5.85
CA SER A 2 13.02 -9.60 -5.46
C SER A 2 14.18 -9.77 -6.42
N PHE A 3 14.72 -8.66 -6.92
CA PHE A 3 15.90 -8.57 -7.79
C PHE A 3 17.00 -9.60 -7.47
N VAL A 4 17.32 -9.78 -6.18
CA VAL A 4 18.31 -10.76 -5.71
C VAL A 4 18.00 -12.19 -6.16
N LEU A 5 16.73 -12.61 -6.09
CA LEU A 5 16.30 -13.95 -6.50
C LEU A 5 16.41 -14.13 -8.00
N ASP A 6 16.11 -13.08 -8.76
CA ASP A 6 16.20 -13.09 -10.22
C ASP A 6 17.67 -13.24 -10.63
N GLN A 7 18.60 -12.56 -9.94
CA GLN A 7 20.05 -12.74 -10.13
C GLN A 7 20.54 -14.14 -9.77
N VAL A 8 20.14 -14.69 -8.62
CA VAL A 8 20.54 -16.05 -8.21
C VAL A 8 20.04 -17.11 -9.20
N ARG A 9 18.79 -17.00 -9.66
CA ARG A 9 18.24 -17.89 -10.70
C ARG A 9 18.96 -17.75 -12.03
N ARG A 10 19.35 -16.52 -12.41
CA ARG A 10 20.10 -16.26 -13.64
C ARG A 10 21.48 -16.92 -13.59
N ILE A 11 22.20 -16.75 -12.49
CA ILE A 11 23.52 -17.34 -12.27
C ILE A 11 23.42 -18.87 -12.29
N ASP A 12 22.45 -19.45 -11.57
CA ASP A 12 22.23 -20.90 -11.54
C ASP A 12 21.87 -21.47 -12.92
N ALA A 13 20.96 -20.83 -13.67
CA ALA A 13 20.62 -21.26 -15.02
C ALA A 13 21.80 -21.22 -16.00
N GLN A 14 22.77 -20.33 -15.78
CA GLN A 14 23.98 -20.28 -16.58
C GLN A 14 25.02 -21.32 -16.16
N LEU A 15 25.18 -21.56 -14.85
CA LEU A 15 26.00 -22.65 -14.34
C LEU A 15 25.50 -24.00 -14.90
N ASP A 16 24.19 -24.18 -15.00
CA ASP A 16 23.59 -25.37 -15.61
C ASP A 16 23.84 -25.43 -17.13
N ARG A 17 23.86 -24.30 -17.86
CA ARG A 17 24.26 -24.27 -19.28
C ARG A 17 25.71 -24.66 -19.50
N VAL A 18 26.62 -24.21 -18.64
CA VAL A 18 28.05 -24.55 -18.71
C VAL A 18 28.27 -26.03 -18.41
N GLN A 19 27.51 -26.60 -17.48
CA GLN A 19 27.49 -28.05 -17.26
C GLN A 19 27.07 -28.82 -18.51
N LEU A 20 25.96 -28.41 -19.13
CA LEU A 20 25.45 -29.07 -20.34
C LEU A 20 26.41 -28.95 -21.52
N ALA A 21 27.18 -27.87 -21.61
CA ALA A 21 28.20 -27.67 -22.63
C ALA A 21 29.49 -28.49 -22.38
N ASN A 22 29.79 -28.81 -21.13
CA ASN A 22 30.96 -29.62 -20.74
C ASN A 22 30.71 -31.13 -20.79
N LEU A 23 29.45 -31.57 -20.85
CA LEU A 23 29.13 -32.97 -21.14
C LEU A 23 29.64 -33.29 -22.56
N PRO A 24 30.48 -34.32 -22.75
CA PRO A 24 30.98 -34.67 -24.08
C PRO A 24 29.79 -35.00 -24.99
N SER A 25 29.61 -34.22 -26.06
CA SER A 25 28.65 -34.50 -27.11
C SER A 25 28.84 -35.94 -27.59
N ALA A 26 27.93 -36.84 -27.22
CA ALA A 26 27.90 -38.23 -27.66
C ALA A 26 27.58 -38.38 -29.18
N THR A 27 27.82 -37.34 -29.98
CA THR A 27 27.50 -37.32 -31.41
C THR A 27 28.56 -36.52 -32.18
N SER A 28 29.73 -37.11 -32.40
CA SER A 28 30.61 -36.78 -33.53
C SER A 28 30.86 -38.07 -34.33
N PRO A 29 30.46 -38.15 -35.61
CA PRO A 29 30.47 -39.38 -36.40
C PRO A 29 31.82 -39.60 -37.09
N SER A 30 32.91 -39.73 -36.32
CA SER A 30 34.21 -40.04 -36.90
C SER A 30 35.16 -40.72 -35.92
N ALA A 31 34.97 -42.02 -35.70
CA ALA A 31 36.06 -42.95 -35.40
C ALA A 31 35.63 -44.38 -35.80
N PRO A 32 36.55 -45.21 -36.33
CA PRO A 32 36.22 -46.45 -37.02
C PRO A 32 35.78 -47.56 -36.06
N LYS A 33 34.88 -48.41 -36.56
CA LYS A 33 34.46 -49.66 -35.94
C LYS A 33 35.67 -50.57 -35.74
N SER A 34 36.02 -50.90 -34.50
CA SER A 34 36.61 -52.21 -34.18
C SER A 34 36.52 -52.52 -32.68
N PHE A 35 35.94 -53.70 -32.42
CA PHE A 35 35.99 -54.51 -31.19
C PHE A 35 35.02 -54.18 -30.05
N ALA A 36 33.89 -54.88 -30.09
CA ALA A 36 33.21 -55.37 -28.92
C ALA A 36 34.02 -56.53 -28.29
N THR A 37 34.24 -56.46 -26.98
CA THR A 37 34.15 -57.62 -26.05
C THR A 37 33.83 -57.11 -24.65
N ALA A 38 32.81 -57.73 -24.05
CA ALA A 38 32.36 -57.74 -22.67
C ALA A 38 33.25 -57.05 -21.60
N ASP A 39 32.67 -56.09 -20.88
CA ASP A 39 32.42 -56.23 -19.44
C ASP A 39 31.30 -55.25 -19.03
N GLU A 40 30.14 -55.82 -18.73
CA GLU A 40 28.96 -55.17 -18.18
C GLU A 40 29.20 -55.00 -16.68
N HIS A 41 30.08 -54.06 -16.30
CA HIS A 41 30.20 -53.62 -14.92
C HIS A 41 29.06 -52.64 -14.61
N ASP A 42 28.02 -53.15 -13.95
CA ASP A 42 27.09 -52.37 -13.12
C ASP A 42 27.88 -51.62 -12.03
N LEU A 43 28.46 -50.47 -12.39
CA LEU A 43 29.06 -49.53 -11.45
C LEU A 43 27.93 -48.76 -10.77
N GLN A 44 27.49 -49.25 -9.61
CA GLN A 44 26.69 -48.42 -8.71
C GLN A 44 27.44 -47.10 -8.46
N PRO A 45 26.76 -45.93 -8.58
CA PRO A 45 27.42 -44.66 -8.35
C PRO A 45 27.96 -44.64 -6.92
N SER A 46 29.26 -44.38 -6.77
CA SER A 46 29.93 -44.26 -5.47
C SER A 46 29.08 -43.41 -4.51
N ALA A 47 28.97 -43.83 -3.25
CA ALA A 47 28.20 -43.14 -2.22
C ALA A 47 28.54 -41.63 -2.12
N ARG A 48 29.78 -41.27 -2.48
CA ARG A 48 30.26 -39.88 -2.57
C ARG A 48 29.65 -39.11 -3.75
N ILE A 49 29.56 -39.72 -4.93
CA ILE A 49 28.91 -39.12 -6.11
C ILE A 49 27.42 -38.90 -5.82
N ALA A 50 26.75 -39.85 -5.17
CA ALA A 50 25.37 -39.69 -4.73
C ALA A 50 25.22 -38.55 -3.72
N ALA A 51 26.12 -38.43 -2.74
CA ALA A 51 26.14 -37.32 -1.79
C ALA A 51 26.32 -35.95 -2.48
N LEU A 52 27.25 -35.84 -3.43
CA LEU A 52 27.47 -34.61 -4.21
C LEU A 52 26.25 -34.27 -5.09
N GLN A 53 25.62 -35.26 -5.73
CA GLN A 53 24.40 -35.04 -6.50
C GLN A 53 23.23 -34.60 -5.61
N THR A 54 23.11 -35.12 -4.39
CA THR A 54 22.10 -34.65 -3.43
C THR A 54 22.37 -33.23 -2.96
N SER A 55 23.63 -32.84 -2.75
CA SER A 55 23.96 -31.47 -2.37
C SER A 55 23.74 -30.47 -3.50
N ILE A 56 24.06 -30.83 -4.75
CA ILE A 56 23.72 -30.05 -5.95
C ILE A 56 22.21 -29.82 -6.06
N ARG A 57 21.40 -30.88 -5.90
CA ARG A 57 19.92 -30.78 -5.91
C ARG A 57 19.41 -29.93 -4.76
N GLY A 58 20.02 -30.03 -3.59
CA GLY A 58 19.69 -29.23 -2.40
C GLY A 58 20.01 -27.74 -2.56
N LEU A 59 21.10 -27.40 -3.26
CA LEU A 59 21.57 -26.02 -3.50
C LEU A 59 20.85 -25.31 -4.67
N THR A 60 20.21 -26.08 -5.55
CA THR A 60 19.51 -25.54 -6.72
C THR A 60 18.26 -24.76 -6.26
N PRO A 61 18.13 -23.45 -6.60
CA PRO A 61 17.00 -22.62 -6.19
C PRO A 61 15.67 -23.20 -6.69
N SER A 62 14.72 -23.38 -5.77
CA SER A 62 13.38 -23.84 -6.13
C SER A 62 12.59 -22.76 -6.89
N ALA A 63 11.71 -23.18 -7.80
CA ALA A 63 10.76 -22.30 -8.50
C ALA A 63 9.86 -21.49 -7.53
N SER A 64 9.73 -21.94 -6.28
CA SER A 64 8.97 -21.25 -5.24
C SER A 64 9.77 -20.14 -4.55
N ASN A 65 9.19 -18.92 -4.47
CA ASN A 65 9.86 -17.72 -3.94
C ASN A 65 10.33 -17.82 -2.48
N HIS A 66 9.73 -18.71 -1.68
CA HIS A 66 10.06 -18.90 -0.26
C HIS A 66 11.21 -19.90 -0.02
N ARG A 67 11.64 -20.64 -1.07
CA ARG A 67 12.76 -21.60 -1.05
C ARG A 67 13.86 -21.25 -2.05
N ALA A 68 13.84 -20.04 -2.60
CA ALA A 68 14.81 -19.63 -3.61
C ALA A 68 16.17 -19.22 -2.99
N LEU A 69 16.20 -18.79 -1.72
CA LEU A 69 17.42 -18.61 -0.92
C LEU A 69 17.39 -19.57 0.28
N LEU A 70 18.35 -20.49 0.34
CA LEU A 70 18.50 -21.44 1.46
C LEU A 70 19.03 -20.74 2.70
N ARG A 71 18.81 -21.27 3.91
CA ARG A 71 19.42 -20.67 5.11
C ARG A 71 20.96 -20.82 5.05
N PRO A 72 21.74 -19.85 5.56
CA PRO A 72 23.21 -19.97 5.61
C PRO A 72 23.69 -21.28 6.26
N GLU A 73 23.01 -21.72 7.32
CA GLU A 73 23.26 -23.00 8.00
C GLU A 73 23.04 -24.21 7.08
N GLN A 74 22.02 -24.18 6.24
CA GLN A 74 21.75 -25.25 5.28
C GLN A 74 22.82 -25.30 4.18
N ILE A 75 23.31 -24.14 3.73
CA ILE A 75 24.40 -24.06 2.76
C ILE A 75 25.68 -24.65 3.36
N GLN A 76 25.98 -24.37 4.63
CA GLN A 76 27.13 -24.95 5.32
C GLN A 76 27.03 -26.47 5.48
N VAL A 77 25.85 -26.99 5.83
CA VAL A 77 25.62 -28.44 5.91
C VAL A 77 25.84 -29.09 4.54
N LEU A 78 25.35 -28.49 3.45
CA LEU A 78 25.53 -29.01 2.09
C LEU A 78 26.99 -28.89 1.60
N LEU A 79 27.72 -27.86 2.04
CA LEU A 79 29.16 -27.71 1.79
C LEU A 79 29.99 -28.72 2.59
N SER A 80 29.53 -29.17 3.77
CA SER A 80 30.25 -30.17 4.57
C SER A 80 30.35 -31.54 3.87
N ALA A 81 29.49 -31.81 2.87
CA ALA A 81 29.63 -32.96 1.98
C ALA A 81 30.95 -32.97 1.18
N LEU A 82 31.57 -31.78 0.97
CA LEU A 82 32.90 -31.64 0.36
C LEU A 82 34.04 -31.91 1.36
N SER A 83 33.77 -31.86 2.66
CA SER A 83 34.76 -32.02 3.75
C SER A 83 34.89 -33.45 4.27
N HIS A 84 34.07 -34.41 3.80
CA HIS A 84 34.18 -35.80 4.22
C HIS A 84 35.47 -36.43 3.65
N ASP A 85 36.44 -36.61 4.54
CA ASP A 85 37.65 -37.43 4.42
C ASP A 85 38.83 -36.91 3.57
N SER A 86 39.49 -35.85 4.06
CA SER A 86 40.91 -35.59 3.74
C SER A 86 41.88 -36.48 4.54
N HIS A 87 41.45 -37.05 5.68
CA HIS A 87 42.31 -37.85 6.55
C HIS A 87 42.32 -39.36 6.25
N THR A 88 41.20 -39.99 5.87
CA THR A 88 41.25 -41.39 5.38
C THR A 88 41.79 -41.47 3.95
N SER A 89 41.58 -40.43 3.14
CA SER A 89 42.15 -40.36 1.78
C SER A 89 43.68 -40.32 1.81
N ARG A 90 44.34 -39.72 2.82
CA ARG A 90 45.81 -39.70 2.91
C ARG A 90 46.45 -41.07 3.17
N ALA A 91 45.74 -41.99 3.83
CA ALA A 91 46.19 -43.37 4.05
C ALA A 91 45.80 -44.31 2.89
N ALA A 92 44.70 -44.04 2.17
CA ALA A 92 44.29 -44.79 0.99
C ALA A 92 44.95 -44.30 -0.33
N SER A 93 45.58 -43.11 -0.32
CA SER A 93 46.13 -42.46 -1.53
C SER A 93 47.54 -42.89 -1.91
N GLU A 94 48.06 -43.99 -1.38
CA GLU A 94 49.23 -44.65 -1.99
C GLU A 94 48.83 -45.74 -3.00
N GLU A 95 47.68 -46.40 -2.82
CA GLU A 95 47.19 -47.43 -3.76
C GLU A 95 46.16 -46.91 -4.78
N SER A 96 45.47 -45.79 -4.50
CA SER A 96 44.42 -45.24 -5.39
C SER A 96 44.85 -43.98 -6.16
N ARG A 97 46.14 -43.83 -6.51
CA ARG A 97 46.67 -42.66 -7.22
C ARG A 97 46.47 -42.67 -8.74
N THR A 98 45.89 -43.71 -9.31
CA THR A 98 45.72 -43.84 -10.78
C THR A 98 44.33 -43.44 -11.29
N GLY A 99 43.63 -42.54 -10.61
CA GLY A 99 42.44 -41.90 -11.19
C GLY A 99 41.47 -41.36 -10.14
N LYS A 100 41.69 -40.13 -9.66
CA LYS A 100 40.51 -39.31 -9.31
C LYS A 100 39.78 -39.11 -10.63
N GLU A 101 38.58 -39.67 -10.77
CA GLU A 101 37.83 -39.49 -12.00
C GLU A 101 37.61 -37.98 -12.22
N PRO A 102 37.93 -37.43 -13.40
CA PRO A 102 37.76 -36.00 -13.69
C PRO A 102 36.33 -35.52 -13.37
N TYR A 103 35.36 -36.42 -13.50
CA TYR A 103 33.95 -36.25 -13.15
C TYR A 103 33.71 -35.87 -11.68
N GLU A 104 34.44 -36.46 -10.72
CA GLU A 104 34.28 -36.15 -9.29
C GLU A 104 34.72 -34.72 -8.98
N THR A 105 35.85 -34.29 -9.54
CA THR A 105 36.34 -32.92 -9.38
C THR A 105 35.41 -31.89 -10.03
N GLU A 106 34.75 -32.24 -11.14
CA GLU A 106 33.72 -31.40 -11.74
C GLU A 106 32.51 -31.25 -10.82
N LEU A 107 32.00 -32.34 -10.24
CA LEU A 107 30.90 -32.29 -9.27
C LEU A 107 31.24 -31.46 -8.04
N GLU A 108 32.47 -31.53 -7.53
CA GLU A 108 32.94 -30.68 -6.42
C GLU A 108 32.87 -29.19 -6.77
N TRP A 109 33.35 -28.81 -7.95
CA TRP A 109 33.27 -27.44 -8.43
C TRP A 109 31.84 -26.95 -8.67
N LEU A 110 30.91 -27.85 -9.01
CA LEU A 110 29.49 -27.53 -9.16
C LEU A 110 28.81 -27.26 -7.82
N VAL A 111 29.13 -28.04 -6.78
CA VAL A 111 28.65 -27.76 -5.43
C VAL A 111 29.14 -26.40 -4.97
N VAL A 112 30.43 -26.11 -5.16
CA VAL A 112 31.04 -24.82 -4.79
C VAL A 112 30.39 -23.67 -5.56
N SER A 113 30.20 -23.77 -6.87
CA SER A 113 29.61 -22.69 -7.68
C SER A 113 28.15 -22.39 -7.32
N LYS A 114 27.32 -23.44 -7.11
CA LYS A 114 25.93 -23.25 -6.65
C LYS A 114 25.88 -22.68 -5.24
N ALA A 115 26.78 -23.10 -4.34
CA ALA A 115 26.89 -22.51 -3.02
C ALA A 115 27.34 -21.04 -3.08
N THR A 116 28.27 -20.69 -3.99
CA THR A 116 28.73 -19.31 -4.21
C THR A 116 27.59 -18.44 -4.74
N ALA A 117 26.77 -18.94 -5.66
CA ALA A 117 25.59 -18.22 -6.15
C ALA A 117 24.58 -17.92 -5.03
N GLN A 118 24.32 -18.90 -4.15
CA GLN A 118 23.44 -18.72 -2.98
C GLN A 118 24.06 -17.75 -1.95
N ALA A 119 25.36 -17.87 -1.66
CA ALA A 119 26.08 -16.99 -0.75
C ALA A 119 26.11 -15.54 -1.26
N TYR A 120 26.35 -15.35 -2.56
CA TYR A 120 26.28 -14.06 -3.24
C TYR A 120 24.89 -13.43 -3.10
N GLY A 121 23.83 -14.23 -3.28
CA GLY A 121 22.46 -13.80 -3.03
C GLY A 121 22.24 -13.30 -1.59
N HIS A 122 22.79 -13.99 -0.58
CA HIS A 122 22.70 -13.54 0.82
C HIS A 122 23.48 -12.26 1.11
N VAL A 123 24.67 -12.11 0.55
CA VAL A 123 25.48 -10.89 0.70
C VAL A 123 24.75 -9.71 0.05
N LEU A 124 24.29 -9.88 -1.19
CA LEU A 124 23.54 -8.86 -1.92
C LEU A 124 22.26 -8.46 -1.18
N LYS A 125 21.49 -9.46 -0.70
CA LYS A 125 20.28 -9.21 0.09
C LYS A 125 20.60 -8.50 1.41
N GLY A 126 21.64 -8.94 2.12
CA GLY A 126 22.05 -8.35 3.39
C GLY A 126 22.41 -6.88 3.25
N ILE A 127 23.22 -6.54 2.25
CA ILE A 127 23.61 -5.15 1.99
C ILE A 127 22.41 -4.33 1.49
N LEU A 128 21.57 -4.88 0.61
CA LEU A 128 20.36 -4.20 0.12
C LEU A 128 19.34 -3.94 1.25
N ASP A 129 19.07 -4.91 2.12
CA ASP A 129 18.16 -4.71 3.24
C ASP A 129 18.69 -3.61 4.19
N GLN A 130 20.01 -3.56 4.41
CA GLN A 130 20.63 -2.49 5.20
C GLN A 130 20.52 -1.11 4.50
N THR A 131 20.77 -1.01 3.18
CA THR A 131 20.61 0.27 2.46
C THR A 131 19.17 0.77 2.49
N LEU A 132 18.19 -0.13 2.42
CA LEU A 132 16.77 0.20 2.51
C LEU A 132 16.41 0.72 3.90
N THR A 133 16.91 0.08 4.97
CA THR A 133 16.66 0.57 6.35
C THR A 133 17.28 1.95 6.58
N ILE A 134 18.48 2.19 6.02
CA ILE A 134 19.14 3.49 6.07
C ILE A 134 18.38 4.55 5.26
N ALA A 135 17.82 4.19 4.10
CA ALA A 135 17.02 5.09 3.30
C ALA A 135 15.72 5.51 4.01
N ASP A 136 15.06 4.58 4.72
CA ASP A 136 13.89 4.88 5.56
C ASP A 136 14.26 5.80 6.73
N ASP A 137 15.43 5.62 7.34
CA ASP A 137 15.95 6.49 8.41
C ASP A 137 16.30 7.88 7.88
N LEU A 138 16.88 7.95 6.68
CA LEU A 138 17.17 9.20 5.99
C LEU A 138 15.89 9.98 5.69
N TRP A 139 14.84 9.28 5.26
CA TRP A 139 13.53 9.86 4.99
C TRP A 139 12.90 10.45 6.25
N TYR A 140 13.00 9.74 7.38
CA TYR A 140 12.57 10.26 8.68
C TYR A 140 13.31 11.57 9.03
N TRP A 141 14.64 11.61 8.87
CA TRP A 141 15.41 12.82 9.16
C TRP A 141 15.06 13.98 8.22
N ASP A 142 14.87 13.72 6.92
CA ASP A 142 14.40 14.72 5.95
C ASP A 142 13.04 15.31 6.34
N GLU A 143 12.08 14.47 6.76
CA GLU A 143 10.76 14.91 7.21
C GLU A 143 10.86 15.76 8.49
N THR A 144 11.72 15.38 9.44
CA THR A 144 11.94 16.16 10.67
C THR A 144 12.61 17.51 10.41
N LEU A 145 13.54 17.61 9.44
CA LEU A 145 14.19 18.86 9.07
C LEU A 145 13.29 19.77 8.23
N GLY A 146 12.46 19.19 7.36
CA GLY A 146 11.55 19.88 6.46
C GLY A 146 10.41 20.62 7.18
N SER A 147 10.01 20.17 8.37
CA SER A 147 8.95 20.80 9.16
C SER A 147 9.43 21.27 10.53
N ARG A 148 9.14 22.54 10.85
CA ARG A 148 9.40 23.09 12.20
C ARG A 148 8.60 22.35 13.28
N LYS A 149 7.39 21.87 12.95
CA LYS A 149 6.54 21.10 13.88
C LYS A 149 7.18 19.76 14.25
N TYR A 150 7.70 19.02 13.26
CA TYR A 150 8.38 17.74 13.51
C TYR A 150 9.72 17.92 14.22
N SER A 151 10.48 18.98 13.91
CA SER A 151 11.68 19.35 14.67
C SER A 151 11.34 19.64 16.15
N ALA A 152 10.25 20.36 16.43
CA ALA A 152 9.81 20.65 17.79
C ALA A 152 9.32 19.40 18.53
N LEU A 153 8.58 18.51 17.85
CA LEU A 153 8.17 17.22 18.41
C LEU A 153 9.37 16.34 18.75
N TYR A 154 10.38 16.29 17.89
CA TYR A 154 11.62 15.56 18.16
C TYR A 154 12.40 16.16 19.35
N ALA A 155 12.47 17.50 19.44
CA ALA A 155 13.06 18.18 20.59
C ALA A 155 12.32 17.83 21.89
N LEU A 156 10.99 17.76 21.84
CA LEU A 156 10.17 17.33 22.97
C LEU A 156 10.37 15.85 23.31
N GLN A 157 10.57 14.99 22.32
CA GLN A 157 10.80 13.55 22.52
C GLN A 157 12.13 13.26 23.24
N ILE A 158 13.16 14.06 22.98
CA ILE A 158 14.51 13.87 23.55
C ILE A 158 14.74 14.71 24.81
N SER A 159 13.85 15.64 25.13
CA SER A 159 13.96 16.49 26.32
C SER A 159 14.16 15.72 27.64
N PRO A 160 13.58 14.51 27.88
CA PRO A 160 13.84 13.80 29.14
C PRO A 160 15.29 13.33 29.27
N PHE A 161 15.91 12.87 28.17
CA PHE A 161 17.30 12.45 28.15
C PHE A 161 18.24 13.65 28.30
N GLN A 162 17.92 14.78 27.66
CA GLN A 162 18.70 16.02 27.82
C GLN A 162 18.61 16.56 29.25
N PHE A 163 17.42 16.52 29.85
CA PHE A 163 17.22 16.92 31.23
C PHE A 163 17.99 16.01 32.19
N TRP A 164 18.01 14.70 31.92
CA TRP A 164 18.81 13.75 32.69
C TRP A 164 20.31 14.04 32.61
N HIS A 165 20.87 14.23 31.41
CA HIS A 165 22.28 14.58 31.23
C HIS A 165 22.64 15.94 31.87
N TRP A 166 21.76 16.93 31.75
CA TRP A 166 21.93 18.21 32.41
C TRP A 166 21.89 18.04 33.94
N SER A 167 20.91 17.32 34.47
CA SER A 167 20.77 17.04 35.90
C SER A 167 21.95 16.23 36.46
N SER A 168 22.50 15.28 35.69
CA SER A 168 23.66 14.49 36.11
C SER A 168 24.93 15.34 36.11
N SER A 169 25.12 16.20 35.11
CA SER A 169 26.25 17.15 35.09
C SER A 169 26.18 18.14 36.26
N LEU A 170 24.96 18.62 36.58
CA LEU A 170 24.74 19.46 37.75
C LEU A 170 24.97 18.69 39.05
N TRP A 171 24.59 17.41 39.11
CA TRP A 171 24.83 16.57 40.28
C TRP A 171 26.32 16.33 40.50
N GLU A 172 27.09 16.10 39.44
CA GLU A 172 28.56 15.99 39.50
C GLU A 172 29.20 17.29 39.97
N ASP A 173 28.75 18.44 39.44
CA ASP A 173 29.22 19.77 39.86
C ASP A 173 28.88 20.07 41.34
N VAL A 174 27.65 19.72 41.77
CA VAL A 174 27.21 19.86 43.16
C VAL A 174 27.97 18.90 44.08
N LYS A 175 28.26 17.68 43.64
CA LYS A 175 29.04 16.69 44.39
C LYS A 175 30.50 17.11 44.55
N ALA A 176 31.11 17.64 43.48
CA ALA A 176 32.48 18.17 43.51
C ALA A 176 32.60 19.34 44.50
N ARG A 177 31.62 20.24 44.52
CA ARG A 177 31.57 21.36 45.48
C ARG A 177 31.19 20.94 46.90
N SER A 178 30.33 19.93 47.03
CA SER A 178 29.96 19.33 48.31
C SER A 178 31.16 18.62 48.96
N SER A 179 32.08 18.03 48.17
CA SER A 179 33.31 17.45 48.72
C SER A 179 34.33 18.48 49.21
N THR A 180 34.25 19.72 48.72
CA THR A 180 35.04 20.86 49.23
C THR A 180 34.45 21.42 50.52
N PHE A 181 33.15 21.20 50.76
CA PHE A 181 32.46 21.55 52.00
C PHE A 181 32.63 20.39 53.00
N ASN A 182 33.76 20.39 53.71
CA ASN A 182 34.10 19.37 54.69
C ASN A 182 32.94 19.15 55.69
N VAL A 183 32.42 17.93 55.69
CA VAL A 183 31.49 17.32 56.68
C VAL A 183 32.04 17.36 58.12
N ARG A 184 33.24 17.89 58.34
CA ARG A 184 33.91 17.97 59.64
C ARG A 184 33.35 19.06 60.57
N GLU A 185 32.52 19.97 60.06
CA GLU A 185 31.78 20.96 60.89
C GLU A 185 30.28 20.59 61.07
N ALA A 186 29.80 19.58 60.33
CA ALA A 186 28.40 19.11 60.41
C ALA A 186 28.24 17.82 61.24
N GLY A 187 29.25 17.50 62.07
CA GLY A 187 29.33 16.28 62.86
C GLY A 187 28.70 16.34 64.25
N GLU A 188 28.35 17.52 64.77
CA GLU A 188 27.81 17.64 66.14
C GLU A 188 26.27 17.81 66.24
N ASP A 189 25.56 18.17 65.16
CA ASP A 189 24.10 18.42 65.20
C ASP A 189 23.27 17.48 64.30
N ALA A 190 23.73 16.25 64.05
CA ALA A 190 23.18 15.38 63.02
C ALA A 190 22.08 14.40 63.51
N ARG A 191 20.98 14.89 64.10
CA ARG A 191 19.74 14.08 64.22
C ARG A 191 18.48 14.72 63.67
N ASP A 192 18.33 16.04 63.74
CA ASP A 192 17.09 16.68 63.31
C ASP A 192 17.37 17.72 62.25
N THR A 193 17.09 17.38 60.98
CA THR A 193 16.48 18.23 59.94
C THR A 193 16.96 17.82 58.54
N ILE A 194 16.35 16.75 58.04
CA ILE A 194 16.32 16.48 56.58
C ILE A 194 15.88 17.74 55.82
N GLY A 195 14.96 18.54 56.38
CA GLY A 195 14.53 19.83 55.83
C GLY A 195 15.64 20.89 55.67
N GLN A 196 16.56 21.03 56.63
CA GLN A 196 17.67 21.99 56.52
C GLN A 196 18.70 21.54 55.48
N ARG A 197 18.96 20.22 55.40
CA ARG A 197 19.80 19.64 54.34
C ARG A 197 19.22 19.88 52.96
N TRP A 198 17.89 19.77 52.80
CA TRP A 198 17.21 20.12 51.55
C TRP A 198 17.34 21.61 51.23
N GLN A 199 17.17 22.48 52.21
CA GLN A 199 17.26 23.93 52.01
C GLN A 199 18.68 24.38 51.63
N GLN A 200 19.71 23.79 52.23
CA GLN A 200 21.11 23.98 51.87
C GLN A 200 21.41 23.41 50.47
N PHE A 201 20.89 22.24 50.14
CA PHE A 201 21.00 21.64 48.80
C PHE A 201 20.34 22.52 47.73
N TYR A 202 19.12 23.01 47.96
CA TYR A 202 18.45 23.96 47.06
C TYR A 202 19.23 25.28 46.93
N GLY A 203 19.85 25.75 48.02
CA GLY A 203 20.74 26.91 48.01
C GLY A 203 21.96 26.70 47.11
N LEU A 204 22.62 25.54 47.20
CA LEU A 204 23.75 25.15 46.38
C LEU A 204 23.37 25.00 44.90
N VAL A 205 22.28 24.29 44.61
CA VAL A 205 21.75 24.15 43.23
C VAL A 205 21.43 25.53 42.67
N ARG A 206 20.77 26.40 43.45
CA ARG A 206 20.44 27.77 43.04
C ARG A 206 21.69 28.62 42.79
N GLN A 207 22.74 28.44 43.58
CA GLN A 207 24.00 29.15 43.40
C GLN A 207 24.74 28.67 42.14
N VAL A 208 24.83 27.36 41.91
CA VAL A 208 25.43 26.77 40.70
C VAL A 208 24.67 27.18 39.44
N VAL A 209 23.34 27.19 39.49
CA VAL A 209 22.47 27.66 38.38
C VAL A 209 22.56 29.17 38.17
N ARG A 210 22.88 29.96 39.20
CA ARG A 210 23.08 31.42 39.07
C ARG A 210 24.47 31.77 38.54
N GLU A 211 25.48 30.97 38.86
CA GLU A 211 26.86 31.11 38.38
C GLU A 211 27.02 30.63 36.93
N ARG A 212 26.37 29.53 36.53
CA ARG A 212 26.16 29.21 35.11
C ARG A 212 25.16 30.20 34.54
N SER A 213 25.67 31.24 33.87
CA SER A 213 24.88 32.37 33.36
C SER A 213 23.50 31.97 32.80
N VAL A 214 22.46 32.76 33.08
CA VAL A 214 21.09 32.57 32.55
C VAL A 214 21.10 32.42 31.02
N ALA A 215 22.07 33.02 30.32
CA ALA A 215 22.30 32.85 28.89
C ALA A 215 22.76 31.44 28.48
N GLU A 216 23.50 30.73 29.32
CA GLU A 216 23.95 29.35 29.10
C GLU A 216 22.85 28.33 29.39
N VAL A 217 22.06 28.58 30.44
CA VAL A 217 20.82 27.85 30.75
C VAL A 217 19.79 28.07 29.63
N GLN A 218 19.61 29.30 29.15
CA GLN A 218 18.74 29.63 28.01
C GLN A 218 19.25 29.03 26.70
N LYS A 219 20.58 28.94 26.48
CA LYS A 219 21.15 28.22 25.33
C LYS A 219 20.92 26.71 25.39
N HIS A 220 20.94 26.10 26.58
CA HIS A 220 20.71 24.65 26.73
C HIS A 220 19.23 24.27 26.76
N VAL A 221 18.35 25.14 27.28
CA VAL A 221 16.91 24.85 27.48
C VAL A 221 16.01 25.49 26.40
N LEU A 222 16.37 26.65 25.84
CA LEU A 222 15.52 27.43 24.91
C LEU A 222 16.08 27.57 23.48
N SER A 223 17.36 27.26 23.25
CA SER A 223 17.96 27.06 21.90
C SER A 223 18.14 25.57 21.47
N PRO A 224 17.34 24.58 21.90
CA PRO A 224 17.59 23.19 21.54
C PRO A 224 17.27 22.93 20.06
N VAL A 225 16.32 23.64 19.46
CA VAL A 225 15.87 23.35 18.08
C VAL A 225 16.98 23.62 17.05
N THR A 226 17.79 24.66 17.22
CA THR A 226 18.89 24.96 16.28
C THR A 226 20.06 24.00 16.43
N ARG A 227 20.46 23.68 17.67
CA ARG A 227 21.49 22.68 17.98
C ARG A 227 21.07 21.28 17.51
N LEU A 228 19.84 20.88 17.83
CA LEU A 228 19.26 19.60 17.37
C LEU A 228 19.19 19.53 15.86
N ARG A 229 18.84 20.61 15.15
CA ARG A 229 18.90 20.63 13.69
C ARG A 229 20.33 20.46 13.16
N GLY A 230 21.33 20.98 13.87
CA GLY A 230 22.75 20.73 13.59
C GLY A 230 23.13 19.26 13.77
N GLU A 231 22.77 18.67 14.91
CA GLU A 231 23.00 17.25 15.21
C GLU A 231 22.26 16.33 14.23
N ILE A 232 21.01 16.63 13.88
CA ILE A 232 20.23 15.90 12.87
C ILE A 232 20.92 15.97 11.52
N ARG A 233 21.42 17.14 11.09
CA ARG A 233 22.18 17.27 9.84
C ARG A 233 23.47 16.46 9.84
N GLN A 234 24.18 16.40 10.97
CA GLN A 234 25.38 15.56 11.12
C GLN A 234 25.04 14.08 11.02
N LYS A 235 24.02 13.61 11.76
CA LYS A 235 23.51 12.24 11.68
C LYS A 235 23.05 11.88 10.26
N GLN A 236 22.31 12.79 9.62
CA GLN A 236 21.87 12.63 8.24
C GLN A 236 23.06 12.54 7.27
N ALA A 237 24.08 13.38 7.42
CA ALA A 237 25.27 13.35 6.58
C ALA A 237 26.08 12.05 6.78
N ALA A 238 26.18 11.57 8.02
CA ALA A 238 26.80 10.28 8.33
C ALA A 238 26.03 9.12 7.69
N LEU A 239 24.69 9.08 7.83
CA LEU A 239 23.85 8.07 7.18
C LEU A 239 23.96 8.12 5.64
N LYS A 240 24.00 9.31 5.03
CA LYS A 240 24.23 9.43 3.58
C LYS A 240 25.57 8.84 3.17
N LYS A 241 26.65 9.08 3.93
CA LYS A 241 27.96 8.48 3.65
C LYS A 241 27.92 6.96 3.75
N ILE A 242 27.25 6.42 4.78
CA ILE A 242 27.09 4.98 4.96
C ILE A 242 26.26 4.38 3.81
N GLN A 243 25.13 5.02 3.45
CA GLN A 243 24.30 4.63 2.31
C GLN A 243 25.10 4.59 1.01
N LEU A 244 25.90 5.64 0.72
CA LEU A 244 26.70 5.70 -0.49
C LEU A 244 27.76 4.59 -0.54
N ARG A 245 28.34 4.19 0.60
CA ARG A 245 29.29 3.06 0.64
C ARG A 245 28.63 1.73 0.41
N HIS A 246 27.48 1.49 1.04
CA HIS A 246 26.73 0.26 0.79
C HIS A 246 26.21 0.20 -0.65
N ALA A 247 25.77 1.33 -1.22
CA ALA A 247 25.43 1.43 -2.63
C ALA A 247 26.66 1.14 -3.50
N ASN A 248 27.83 1.70 -3.18
CA ASN A 248 29.05 1.42 -3.93
C ASN A 248 29.45 -0.06 -3.85
N ALA A 249 29.35 -0.68 -2.68
CA ALA A 249 29.57 -2.10 -2.49
C ALA A 249 28.61 -2.98 -3.29
N LEU A 250 27.32 -2.62 -3.36
CA LEU A 250 26.34 -3.29 -4.23
C LEU A 250 26.73 -3.14 -5.70
N GLY A 251 27.21 -1.96 -6.10
CA GLY A 251 27.69 -1.66 -7.44
C GLY A 251 28.90 -2.50 -7.84
N VAL A 252 29.92 -2.55 -6.98
CA VAL A 252 31.13 -3.37 -7.19
C VAL A 252 30.77 -4.85 -7.24
N LEU A 253 29.93 -5.35 -6.33
CA LEU A 253 29.46 -6.74 -6.35
C LEU A 253 28.69 -7.08 -7.63
N LEU A 254 27.92 -6.13 -8.19
CA LEU A 254 27.14 -6.37 -9.41
C LEU A 254 27.99 -6.20 -10.68
N GLY A 255 28.92 -5.26 -10.68
CA GLY A 255 29.76 -4.89 -11.81
C GLY A 255 31.00 -5.77 -11.97
N GLU A 256 31.64 -6.20 -10.88
CA GLU A 256 32.82 -7.07 -10.91
C GLU A 256 32.49 -8.52 -10.53
N GLY A 257 31.28 -8.75 -10.00
CA GLY A 257 30.90 -10.07 -9.50
C GLY A 257 30.27 -11.03 -10.53
N LEU A 258 29.88 -12.24 -10.07
CA LEU A 258 29.35 -13.35 -10.86
C LEU A 258 28.23 -12.91 -11.81
N ALA A 259 27.42 -11.94 -11.40
CA ALA A 259 26.35 -11.40 -12.23
C ALA A 259 26.92 -10.84 -13.55
N ASN A 260 27.96 -10.00 -13.54
CA ASN A 260 28.51 -9.40 -14.76
C ASN A 260 29.28 -10.40 -15.65
N GLU A 261 29.97 -11.37 -15.05
CA GLU A 261 30.71 -12.40 -15.80
C GLU A 261 29.79 -13.42 -16.48
N SER A 262 28.67 -13.74 -15.82
CA SER A 262 27.55 -14.50 -16.40
C SER A 262 26.95 -13.76 -17.61
N VAL A 263 26.99 -12.43 -17.57
CA VAL A 263 26.27 -11.56 -18.49
C VAL A 263 26.97 -11.36 -19.83
N HIS A 264 28.29 -11.18 -19.82
CA HIS A 264 29.09 -10.79 -20.99
C HIS A 264 29.46 -11.91 -21.96
N GLY A 265 29.06 -13.17 -21.71
CA GLY A 265 29.29 -14.30 -22.63
C GLY A 265 30.75 -14.67 -22.90
N GLY A 266 31.73 -13.81 -22.57
CA GLY A 266 33.15 -14.03 -22.81
C GLY A 266 33.79 -15.04 -21.85
N ALA A 267 33.30 -15.13 -20.61
CA ALA A 267 33.89 -15.96 -19.57
C ALA A 267 33.21 -17.33 -19.41
N LEU A 268 31.86 -17.40 -19.43
CA LEU A 268 31.12 -18.65 -19.23
C LEU A 268 30.69 -19.37 -20.53
N ALA A 269 30.52 -18.66 -21.66
CA ALA A 269 29.86 -19.22 -22.85
C ALA A 269 30.79 -19.59 -24.02
N THR A 270 32.11 -19.40 -23.88
CA THR A 270 33.06 -19.80 -24.92
C THR A 270 33.57 -21.23 -24.70
N PRO A 271 33.53 -22.12 -25.71
CA PRO A 271 33.91 -23.54 -25.58
C PRO A 271 35.41 -23.78 -25.29
N LYS A 272 36.24 -22.72 -25.28
CA LYS A 272 37.66 -22.77 -24.90
C LYS A 272 37.90 -22.39 -23.42
N GLY A 273 36.85 -22.14 -22.63
CA GLY A 273 36.91 -21.62 -21.26
C GLY A 273 36.63 -22.63 -20.14
N GLN A 274 36.92 -23.93 -20.32
CA GLN A 274 36.60 -24.99 -19.35
C GLN A 274 37.08 -24.71 -17.90
N HIS A 275 38.15 -23.92 -17.73
CA HIS A 275 38.71 -23.53 -16.43
C HIS A 275 38.36 -22.09 -15.99
N ARG A 276 37.83 -21.25 -16.89
CA ARG A 276 37.57 -19.82 -16.62
C ARG A 276 36.42 -19.57 -15.64
N TRP A 277 35.39 -20.41 -15.65
CA TRP A 277 34.29 -20.27 -14.69
C TRP A 277 34.71 -20.69 -13.27
N LYS A 278 35.69 -21.60 -13.13
CA LYS A 278 36.21 -22.06 -11.83
C LYS A 278 36.99 -20.94 -11.13
N GLY A 279 37.84 -20.25 -11.88
CA GLY A 279 38.54 -19.07 -11.37
C GLY A 279 37.56 -17.91 -11.06
N SER A 280 36.57 -17.67 -11.91
CA SER A 280 35.52 -16.67 -11.69
C SER A 280 34.79 -16.91 -10.36
N VAL A 281 34.45 -18.16 -10.04
CA VAL A 281 33.83 -18.51 -8.75
C VAL A 281 34.77 -18.20 -7.58
N ALA A 282 36.07 -18.50 -7.70
CA ALA A 282 37.06 -18.21 -6.66
C ALA A 282 37.27 -16.69 -6.46
N ARG A 283 37.38 -15.93 -7.56
CA ARG A 283 37.45 -14.46 -7.57
C ARG A 283 36.27 -13.85 -6.84
N ASN A 284 35.07 -14.37 -7.09
CA ASN A 284 33.85 -13.90 -6.47
C ASN A 284 33.76 -14.16 -4.98
N VAL A 285 34.27 -15.30 -4.49
CA VAL A 285 34.37 -15.56 -3.06
C VAL A 285 35.32 -14.57 -2.39
N ALA A 286 36.48 -14.31 -3.00
CA ALA A 286 37.43 -13.31 -2.52
C ALA A 286 36.83 -11.88 -2.53
N LEU A 287 36.13 -11.51 -3.60
CA LEU A 287 35.47 -10.21 -3.74
C LEU A 287 34.38 -10.02 -2.67
N MET A 288 33.54 -11.03 -2.43
CA MET A 288 32.52 -10.98 -1.36
C MET A 288 33.15 -10.75 0.02
N GLU A 289 34.26 -11.43 0.33
CA GLU A 289 34.96 -11.26 1.60
C GLU A 289 35.58 -9.86 1.73
N ALA A 290 36.29 -9.38 0.70
CA ALA A 290 36.90 -8.06 0.68
C ALA A 290 35.84 -6.94 0.84
N VAL A 291 34.72 -7.07 0.14
CA VAL A 291 33.58 -6.15 0.26
C VAL A 291 33.02 -6.19 1.69
N LEU A 292 32.69 -7.36 2.24
CA LEU A 292 32.16 -7.45 3.61
C LEU A 292 33.12 -6.88 4.67
N ALA A 293 34.43 -7.05 4.49
CA ALA A 293 35.44 -6.52 5.40
C ALA A 293 35.52 -4.98 5.34
N LYS A 294 35.42 -4.37 4.15
CA LYS A 294 35.58 -2.91 3.97
C LYS A 294 34.31 -2.11 4.03
N VAL A 295 33.14 -2.70 3.81
CA VAL A 295 31.85 -1.98 3.79
C VAL A 295 31.59 -1.21 5.09
N ASN A 296 31.97 -1.78 6.23
CA ASN A 296 31.74 -1.17 7.56
C ASN A 296 32.92 -0.31 8.04
N ASP A 297 33.99 -0.18 7.26
CA ASP A 297 35.16 0.62 7.62
C ASP A 297 34.84 2.12 7.52
N VAL A 298 34.71 2.79 8.67
CA VAL A 298 34.39 4.22 8.72
C VAL A 298 35.55 5.08 8.19
N SER A 299 36.78 4.56 8.22
CA SER A 299 38.00 5.33 7.90
C SER A 299 38.22 5.57 6.41
N THR A 300 37.77 4.66 5.54
CA THR A 300 37.99 4.79 4.10
C THR A 300 37.03 5.82 3.47
N PRO A 301 37.53 6.82 2.73
CA PRO A 301 36.66 7.77 2.03
C PRO A 301 35.87 7.06 0.94
N VAL A 302 34.63 7.50 0.70
CA VAL A 302 33.68 6.84 -0.23
C VAL A 302 34.25 6.73 -1.64
N ASP A 303 34.95 7.76 -2.11
CA ASP A 303 35.46 7.82 -3.48
C ASP A 303 36.73 6.98 -3.70
N LYS A 304 37.39 6.52 -2.63
CA LYS A 304 38.51 5.57 -2.69
C LYS A 304 38.13 4.15 -2.28
N PHE A 305 36.83 3.90 -2.09
CA PHE A 305 36.33 2.61 -1.65
C PHE A 305 36.64 1.52 -2.69
N ASP A 306 36.43 1.81 -3.97
CA ASP A 306 36.67 0.87 -5.07
C ASP A 306 38.15 0.53 -5.18
N ALA A 307 39.02 1.55 -5.08
CA ALA A 307 40.47 1.35 -5.06
C ALA A 307 40.94 0.54 -3.83
N ALA A 308 40.30 0.72 -2.67
CA ALA A 308 40.61 -0.06 -1.47
C ALA A 308 40.16 -1.51 -1.57
N ILE A 309 39.03 -1.78 -2.23
CA ILE A 309 38.62 -3.15 -2.55
C ILE A 309 39.60 -3.76 -3.55
N ALA A 310 39.89 -3.06 -4.65
CA ALA A 310 40.82 -3.52 -5.67
C ALA A 310 42.20 -3.84 -5.07
N GLN A 311 42.69 -3.03 -4.13
CA GLN A 311 43.93 -3.31 -3.41
C GLN A 311 43.84 -4.60 -2.59
N LEU A 312 42.79 -4.76 -1.76
CA LEU A 312 42.61 -5.96 -0.94
C LEU A 312 42.43 -7.23 -1.78
N THR A 313 41.74 -7.12 -2.90
CA THR A 313 41.55 -8.25 -3.81
C THR A 313 42.83 -8.55 -4.56
N ASN A 314 43.59 -7.55 -5.02
CA ASN A 314 44.86 -7.78 -5.71
C ASN A 314 45.96 -8.36 -4.79
N GLU A 315 45.90 -8.07 -3.49
CA GLU A 315 46.78 -8.67 -2.48
C GLU A 315 46.40 -10.12 -2.15
N ASP A 316 45.24 -10.61 -2.62
CA ASP A 316 44.75 -11.96 -2.37
C ASP A 316 45.22 -12.97 -3.43
N ALA A 317 45.94 -14.00 -2.97
CA ALA A 317 46.45 -15.08 -3.80
C ALA A 317 45.34 -15.82 -4.59
N MET A 318 44.10 -15.85 -4.09
CA MET A 318 42.97 -16.53 -4.75
C MET A 318 42.30 -15.67 -5.83
N TYR A 319 42.47 -14.35 -5.79
CA TYR A 319 41.88 -13.41 -6.73
C TYR A 319 42.76 -13.20 -7.97
N GLY A 320 44.09 -13.15 -7.78
CA GLY A 320 45.07 -12.97 -8.87
C GLY A 320 45.38 -14.24 -9.69
N ALA A 321 44.97 -15.42 -9.21
CA ALA A 321 45.29 -16.71 -9.83
C ALA A 321 44.79 -16.89 -11.28
N GLU A 322 43.79 -16.10 -11.72
CA GLU A 322 43.31 -16.13 -13.10
C GLU A 322 44.10 -15.23 -14.07
N ILE A 323 44.83 -14.23 -13.57
CA ILE A 323 45.55 -13.27 -14.42
C ILE A 323 46.83 -13.91 -14.99
N TYR A 324 47.38 -14.91 -14.31
CA TYR A 324 48.64 -15.56 -14.67
C TYR A 324 48.50 -16.85 -15.49
N ASP A 325 47.28 -17.35 -15.73
CA ASP A 325 47.06 -18.62 -16.45
C ASP A 325 47.29 -18.52 -17.97
N HIS A 326 47.71 -17.35 -18.49
CA HIS A 326 47.89 -17.11 -19.93
C HIS A 326 49.14 -16.31 -20.33
N SER A 327 50.23 -16.33 -19.56
CA SER A 327 51.52 -15.85 -20.06
C SER A 327 52.63 -16.89 -19.85
N ASP A 328 52.77 -17.78 -20.83
CA ASP A 328 54.02 -18.42 -21.28
C ASP A 328 55.17 -18.49 -20.26
N LEU A 329 55.05 -19.25 -19.18
CA LEU A 329 56.21 -19.65 -18.37
C LEU A 329 56.05 -21.07 -17.82
N GLU A 330 57.01 -21.92 -18.16
CA GLU A 330 57.31 -23.20 -17.52
C GLU A 330 57.47 -22.99 -16.00
N GLY A 331 56.39 -23.14 -15.23
CA GLY A 331 56.44 -22.92 -13.79
C GLY A 331 55.10 -23.10 -13.08
N GLY A 332 54.78 -24.35 -12.73
CA GLY A 332 53.84 -24.74 -11.66
C GLY A 332 52.39 -24.26 -11.80
N ASP A 333 51.50 -25.15 -12.25
CA ASP A 333 50.05 -25.01 -12.11
C ASP A 333 49.67 -24.65 -10.66
N ILE A 334 49.30 -23.40 -10.40
CA ILE A 334 48.62 -23.01 -9.17
C ILE A 334 47.17 -23.49 -9.30
N SER A 335 46.96 -24.80 -9.17
CA SER A 335 45.63 -25.40 -9.24
C SER A 335 44.83 -25.00 -7.99
N ILE A 336 43.88 -24.10 -8.16
CA ILE A 336 42.94 -23.69 -7.11
C ILE A 336 42.15 -24.94 -6.67
N GLN A 337 42.25 -25.31 -5.39
CA GLN A 337 41.50 -26.47 -4.89
C GLN A 337 40.06 -26.07 -4.53
N PRO A 338 39.03 -26.83 -4.97
CA PRO A 338 37.62 -26.52 -4.68
C PRO A 338 37.33 -26.52 -3.17
N GLN A 339 38.05 -27.35 -2.40
CA GLN A 339 37.95 -27.42 -0.94
C GLN A 339 38.37 -26.11 -0.26
N ALA A 340 39.45 -25.47 -0.71
CA ALA A 340 39.93 -24.21 -0.16
C ALA A 340 38.92 -23.06 -0.40
N VAL A 341 38.26 -23.05 -1.57
CA VAL A 341 37.18 -22.10 -1.89
C VAL A 341 35.96 -22.37 -1.03
N ALA A 342 35.59 -23.64 -0.83
CA ALA A 342 34.47 -24.05 0.02
C ALA A 342 34.66 -23.65 1.49
N GLU A 343 35.85 -23.90 2.06
CA GLU A 343 36.18 -23.51 3.43
C GLU A 343 36.13 -21.99 3.63
N ARG A 344 36.63 -21.24 2.65
CA ARG A 344 36.60 -19.78 2.66
C ARG A 344 35.17 -19.25 2.58
N LEU A 345 34.36 -19.79 1.68
CA LEU A 345 32.94 -19.47 1.56
C LEU A 345 32.18 -19.81 2.87
N ALA A 346 32.48 -20.96 3.48
CA ALA A 346 31.91 -21.34 4.77
C ALA A 346 32.27 -20.33 5.87
N ARG A 347 33.52 -19.85 5.92
CA ARG A 347 33.95 -18.77 6.84
C ARG A 347 33.22 -17.46 6.58
N VAL A 348 33.05 -17.05 5.32
CA VAL A 348 32.29 -15.84 4.94
C VAL A 348 30.84 -15.93 5.42
N LEU A 349 30.19 -17.09 5.25
CA LEU A 349 28.83 -17.31 5.72
C LEU A 349 28.72 -17.37 7.25
N ALA A 350 29.67 -18.02 7.93
CA ALA A 350 29.64 -18.25 9.38
C ALA A 350 30.03 -17.01 10.20
N MET A 351 31.03 -16.26 9.74
CA MET A 351 31.62 -15.14 10.50
C MET A 351 31.40 -13.81 9.80
N GLY A 352 31.67 -13.74 8.50
CA GLY A 352 31.63 -12.48 7.73
C GLY A 352 30.24 -11.84 7.70
N LEU A 353 29.20 -12.61 7.36
CA LEU A 353 27.82 -12.13 7.31
C LEU A 353 27.29 -11.69 8.69
N PRO A 354 27.37 -12.50 9.77
CA PRO A 354 26.92 -12.07 11.08
C PRO A 354 27.66 -10.83 11.60
N GLN A 355 28.99 -10.79 11.47
CA GLN A 355 29.80 -9.64 11.88
C GLN A 355 29.45 -8.38 11.08
N TYR A 356 29.19 -8.52 9.78
CA TYR A 356 28.68 -7.43 8.95
C TYR A 356 27.35 -6.89 9.49
N THR A 357 26.38 -7.78 9.74
CA THR A 357 25.04 -7.37 10.20
C THR A 357 25.05 -6.72 11.58
N SER A 358 25.85 -7.22 12.53
CA SER A 358 25.95 -6.64 13.88
C SER A 358 26.62 -5.26 13.85
N SER A 359 27.67 -5.11 13.05
CA SER A 359 28.40 -3.84 12.90
C SER A 359 27.55 -2.80 12.15
N ALA A 360 26.83 -3.21 11.11
CA ALA A 360 25.87 -2.37 10.40
C ALA A 360 24.73 -1.93 11.35
N ALA A 361 24.18 -2.86 12.14
CA ALA A 361 23.14 -2.54 13.12
C ALA A 361 23.64 -1.55 14.19
N ALA A 362 24.89 -1.67 14.64
CA ALA A 362 25.50 -0.73 15.56
C ALA A 362 25.61 0.68 14.93
N LEU A 363 26.10 0.78 13.69
CA LEU A 363 26.20 2.04 12.94
C LEU A 363 24.83 2.72 12.73
N VAL A 364 23.81 1.92 12.38
CA VAL A 364 22.42 2.38 12.23
C VAL A 364 21.84 2.79 13.58
N SER A 365 22.13 2.09 14.68
CA SER A 365 21.62 2.48 16.01
C SER A 365 22.17 3.83 16.49
N GLN A 366 23.39 4.19 16.08
CA GLN A 366 24.04 5.43 16.49
C GLN A 366 23.53 6.67 15.71
N HIS A 367 23.33 6.51 14.40
CA HIS A 367 22.98 7.63 13.50
C HIS A 367 21.53 7.59 12.97
N GLY A 368 20.89 6.44 13.05
CA GLY A 368 19.54 6.15 12.58
C GLY A 368 18.44 6.78 13.45
N LYS A 369 17.19 6.47 13.09
CA LYS A 369 16.02 7.05 13.77
C LYS A 369 15.94 6.62 15.25
N PRO A 370 15.42 7.47 16.15
CA PRO A 370 15.28 7.12 17.56
C PRO A 370 14.37 5.88 17.74
N SER A 371 14.64 5.10 18.78
CA SER A 371 13.91 3.86 19.06
C SER A 371 12.40 4.13 19.24
N ARG A 372 11.57 3.10 19.03
CA ARG A 372 10.12 3.22 19.17
C ARG A 372 9.70 3.73 20.55
N LEU A 373 10.43 3.35 21.59
CA LEU A 373 10.18 3.82 22.96
C LEU A 373 10.34 5.35 23.05
N VAL A 374 11.41 5.91 22.48
CA VAL A 374 11.66 7.36 22.47
C VAL A 374 10.61 8.10 21.63
N ARG A 375 10.08 7.49 20.57
CA ARG A 375 9.08 8.13 19.71
C ARG A 375 7.68 8.12 20.33
N TYR A 376 7.31 7.04 21.00
CA TYR A 376 5.95 6.79 21.47
C TYR A 376 5.75 7.03 22.97
N TRP A 377 6.77 7.34 23.77
CA TRP A 377 6.58 7.59 25.21
C TRP A 377 5.55 8.70 25.47
N LEU A 378 5.54 9.78 24.68
CA LEU A 378 4.63 10.91 24.91
C LEU A 378 3.16 10.54 24.58
N PRO A 379 2.83 9.98 23.41
CA PRO A 379 1.49 9.44 23.16
C PRO A 379 1.08 8.34 24.14
N VAL A 380 2.02 7.51 24.58
CA VAL A 380 1.74 6.41 25.53
C VAL A 380 1.46 6.96 26.92
N THR A 381 2.22 7.95 27.42
CA THR A 381 1.95 8.57 28.72
C THR A 381 0.66 9.37 28.68
N VAL A 382 0.41 10.14 27.60
CA VAL A 382 -0.88 10.81 27.39
C VAL A 382 -2.00 9.78 27.31
N GLY A 383 -1.80 8.67 26.59
CA GLY A 383 -2.77 7.59 26.46
C GLY A 383 -3.05 6.85 27.77
N ILE A 384 -2.05 6.66 28.62
CA ILE A 384 -2.21 6.05 29.95
C ILE A 384 -2.94 7.03 30.90
N LEU A 385 -2.54 8.29 30.91
CA LEU A 385 -3.18 9.33 31.72
C LEU A 385 -4.62 9.60 31.26
N SER A 386 -4.85 9.66 29.95
CA SER A 386 -6.17 9.83 29.37
C SER A 386 -7.00 8.56 29.51
N SER A 387 -6.43 7.36 29.42
CA SER A 387 -7.15 6.12 29.69
C SER A 387 -7.67 6.10 31.11
N SER A 388 -6.88 6.53 32.09
CA SER A 388 -7.34 6.66 33.48
C SER A 388 -8.52 7.64 33.62
N THR A 389 -8.48 8.80 32.94
CA THR A 389 -9.58 9.78 33.01
C THR A 389 -10.80 9.40 32.18
N ILE A 390 -10.61 8.85 30.98
CA ILE A 390 -11.65 8.36 30.08
C ILE A 390 -12.35 7.16 30.72
N LEU A 391 -11.62 6.21 31.31
CA LEU A 391 -12.20 5.09 32.04
C LEU A 391 -13.05 5.60 33.22
N ARG A 392 -12.57 6.61 33.95
CA ARG A 392 -13.31 7.24 35.04
C ARG A 392 -14.58 7.94 34.56
N ILE A 393 -14.53 8.62 33.43
CA ILE A 393 -15.69 9.27 32.79
C ILE A 393 -16.67 8.22 32.27
N LEU A 394 -16.20 7.19 31.58
CA LEU A 394 -17.03 6.12 31.00
C LEU A 394 -17.77 5.34 32.09
N VAL A 395 -17.07 5.00 33.19
CA VAL A 395 -17.66 4.29 34.33
C VAL A 395 -18.63 5.19 35.12
N ASN A 396 -18.29 6.46 35.35
CA ASN A 396 -19.20 7.38 36.06
C ASN A 396 -20.41 7.83 35.22
N ARG A 397 -20.30 7.87 33.89
CA ARG A 397 -21.35 8.36 32.97
C ARG A 397 -22.04 7.24 32.21
N GLN A 398 -21.91 5.98 32.64
CA GLN A 398 -22.52 4.82 31.97
C GLN A 398 -24.04 4.99 31.74
N ALA A 399 -24.75 5.58 32.71
CA ALA A 399 -26.19 5.84 32.61
C ALA A 399 -26.51 6.84 31.50
N GLU A 400 -25.71 7.91 31.38
CA GLU A 400 -25.87 8.92 30.34
C GLU A 400 -25.53 8.36 28.95
N ILE A 401 -24.51 7.51 28.84
CA ILE A 401 -24.15 6.87 27.57
C ILE A 401 -25.26 5.93 27.11
N VAL A 402 -25.81 5.12 28.02
CA VAL A 402 -26.94 4.23 27.72
C VAL A 402 -28.17 5.05 27.31
N GLN A 403 -28.42 6.16 28.01
CA GLN A 403 -29.50 7.08 27.66
C GLN A 403 -29.29 7.70 26.28
N TRP A 404 -28.09 8.20 25.96
CA TRP A 404 -27.75 8.76 24.65
C TRP A 404 -27.92 7.72 23.56
N VAL A 405 -27.44 6.49 23.74
CA VAL A 405 -27.62 5.41 22.75
C VAL A 405 -29.10 5.09 22.54
N ARG A 406 -29.89 5.06 23.63
CA ARG A 406 -31.33 4.82 23.55
C ARG A 406 -32.07 5.95 22.85
N GLU A 407 -31.74 7.20 23.16
CA GLU A 407 -32.31 8.40 22.54
C GLU A 407 -31.92 8.51 21.07
N LEU A 408 -30.67 8.18 20.71
CA LEU A 408 -30.17 8.14 19.33
C LEU A 408 -30.87 7.02 18.55
N GLY A 409 -31.05 5.85 19.17
CA GLY A 409 -31.84 4.76 18.59
C GLY A 409 -33.30 5.15 18.35
N ALA A 410 -33.94 5.77 19.33
CA ALA A 410 -35.31 6.27 19.21
C ALA A 410 -35.43 7.33 18.10
N THR A 411 -34.52 8.30 18.05
CA THR A 411 -34.54 9.34 16.99
C THR A 411 -34.30 8.78 15.59
N ILE A 412 -33.46 7.74 15.43
CA ILE A 412 -33.29 7.06 14.13
C ILE A 412 -34.60 6.36 13.72
N VAL A 413 -35.24 5.65 14.65
CA VAL A 413 -36.51 4.95 14.39
C VAL A 413 -37.62 5.94 14.05
N ASP A 414 -37.74 7.02 14.82
CA ASP A 414 -38.73 8.08 14.60
C ASP A 414 -38.48 8.81 13.28
N PHE A 415 -37.22 9.09 12.95
CA PHE A 415 -36.85 9.67 11.66
C PHE A 415 -37.26 8.75 10.50
N TRP A 416 -36.94 7.46 10.58
CA TRP A 416 -37.29 6.50 9.54
C TRP A 416 -38.80 6.35 9.38
N HIS A 417 -39.53 6.25 10.49
CA HIS A 417 -40.98 6.12 10.47
C HIS A 417 -41.65 7.36 9.88
N ASN A 418 -41.32 8.55 10.37
CA ASN A 418 -42.04 9.78 10.03
C ASN A 418 -41.63 10.36 8.67
N TRP A 419 -40.37 10.18 8.24
CA TRP A 419 -39.85 10.81 7.03
C TRP A 419 -39.66 9.85 5.85
N VAL A 420 -39.69 8.53 6.08
CA VAL A 420 -39.55 7.53 5.00
C VAL A 420 -40.80 6.66 4.92
N VAL A 421 -41.22 6.01 6.00
CA VAL A 421 -42.32 5.03 5.97
C VAL A 421 -43.69 5.69 5.82
N GLU A 422 -44.00 6.69 6.63
CA GLU A 422 -45.31 7.34 6.61
C GLU A 422 -45.59 8.09 5.30
N PRO A 423 -44.64 8.88 4.75
CA PRO A 423 -44.86 9.56 3.47
C PRO A 423 -44.91 8.58 2.30
N THR A 424 -44.09 7.52 2.28
CA THR A 424 -44.19 6.48 1.22
C THR A 424 -45.53 5.75 1.30
N ARG A 425 -46.04 5.44 2.51
CA ARG A 425 -47.36 4.84 2.69
C ARG A 425 -48.48 5.77 2.21
N LYS A 426 -48.39 7.08 2.47
CA LYS A 426 -49.34 8.08 1.96
C LYS A 426 -49.30 8.18 0.43
N VAL A 427 -48.12 8.23 -0.17
CA VAL A 427 -47.95 8.25 -1.64
C VAL A 427 -48.47 6.95 -2.28
N ILE A 428 -48.12 5.78 -1.74
CA ILE A 428 -48.65 4.49 -2.21
C ILE A 428 -50.17 4.42 -2.05
N GLY A 429 -50.70 4.94 -0.93
CA GLY A 429 -52.12 4.98 -0.65
C GLY A 429 -52.88 5.84 -1.65
N THR A 430 -52.33 7.01 -2.01
CA THR A 430 -52.91 7.93 -2.99
C THR A 430 -52.81 7.41 -4.42
N ILE A 431 -51.73 6.72 -4.80
CA ILE A 431 -51.56 6.13 -6.14
C ILE A 431 -52.38 4.84 -6.31
N ARG A 432 -52.54 4.05 -5.24
CA ARG A 432 -53.27 2.77 -5.25
C ARG A 432 -54.78 2.90 -5.02
N HIS A 433 -55.28 4.09 -4.67
CA HIS A 433 -56.71 4.35 -4.73
C HIS A 433 -57.13 4.37 -6.21
N ASP A 434 -57.60 3.21 -6.66
CA ASP A 434 -58.19 3.00 -7.97
C ASP A 434 -59.39 3.93 -8.17
N GLU A 435 -59.61 4.38 -9.41
CA GLU A 435 -60.63 5.35 -9.83
C GLU A 435 -62.08 4.93 -9.48
N GLY A 436 -62.27 3.69 -9.01
CA GLY A 436 -63.52 3.13 -8.50
C GLY A 436 -63.51 2.83 -7.00
N SER A 437 -63.15 3.77 -6.12
CA SER A 437 -63.32 3.60 -4.67
C SER A 437 -64.49 4.43 -4.13
N GLU A 438 -65.23 3.81 -3.20
CA GLU A 438 -66.47 4.18 -2.49
C GLU A 438 -67.05 5.59 -2.64
N VAL A 439 -66.26 6.66 -2.48
CA VAL A 439 -66.75 8.04 -2.53
C VAL A 439 -67.00 8.52 -3.97
N SER A 440 -66.14 8.13 -4.93
CA SER A 440 -66.40 8.38 -6.36
C SER A 440 -67.52 7.47 -6.87
N ILE A 441 -67.68 6.28 -6.30
CA ILE A 441 -68.77 5.36 -6.65
C ILE A 441 -70.11 5.87 -6.11
N MET A 442 -70.17 6.40 -4.89
CA MET A 442 -71.39 7.00 -4.35
C MET A 442 -71.78 8.23 -5.16
N SER A 443 -70.86 9.15 -5.44
CA SER A 443 -71.16 10.33 -6.25
C SER A 443 -71.47 9.97 -7.70
N LYS A 444 -70.81 8.97 -8.31
CA LYS A 444 -71.12 8.52 -9.67
C LYS A 444 -72.46 7.81 -9.75
N ARG A 445 -72.80 6.95 -8.79
CA ARG A 445 -74.10 6.25 -8.74
C ARG A 445 -75.25 7.20 -8.38
N SER A 446 -75.00 8.16 -7.50
CA SER A 446 -75.92 9.25 -7.18
C SER A 446 -76.13 10.16 -8.39
N LEU A 447 -75.05 10.54 -9.08
CA LEU A 447 -75.08 11.32 -10.31
C LEU A 447 -75.79 10.59 -11.45
N GLU A 448 -75.55 9.29 -11.64
CA GLU A 448 -76.27 8.46 -12.62
C GLU A 448 -77.76 8.42 -12.29
N GLY A 449 -78.13 8.24 -11.01
CA GLY A 449 -79.53 8.29 -10.57
C GLY A 449 -80.18 9.66 -10.76
N ASP A 450 -79.46 10.75 -10.47
CA ASP A 450 -79.95 12.11 -10.64
C ASP A 450 -80.04 12.52 -12.12
N ARG A 451 -79.12 12.02 -12.98
CA ARG A 451 -79.18 12.17 -14.44
C ARG A 451 -80.35 11.41 -15.04
N ASP A 452 -80.60 10.18 -14.62
CA ASP A 452 -81.75 9.39 -15.05
C ASP A 452 -83.07 10.04 -14.62
N SER A 453 -83.09 10.62 -13.41
CA SER A 453 -84.24 11.39 -12.90
C SER A 453 -84.48 12.62 -13.77
N LEU A 454 -83.43 13.40 -14.06
CA LEU A 454 -83.50 14.55 -14.94
C LEU A 454 -83.97 14.18 -16.35
N GLU A 455 -83.44 13.08 -16.91
CA GLU A 455 -83.84 12.55 -18.22
C GLU A 455 -85.35 12.28 -18.27
N ARG A 456 -85.91 11.60 -17.26
CA ARG A 456 -87.34 11.33 -17.17
C ARG A 456 -88.16 12.61 -17.05
N MET A 457 -87.78 13.53 -16.15
CA MET A 457 -88.56 14.76 -15.93
C MET A 457 -88.59 15.66 -17.17
N VAL A 458 -87.48 15.75 -17.91
CA VAL A 458 -87.38 16.58 -19.11
C VAL A 458 -88.13 15.93 -20.28
N VAL A 459 -88.03 14.60 -20.44
CA VAL A 459 -88.81 13.88 -21.46
C VAL A 459 -90.31 14.00 -21.18
N ASP A 460 -90.76 13.79 -19.94
CA ASP A 460 -92.17 13.95 -19.57
C ASP A 460 -92.65 15.40 -19.80
N PHE A 461 -91.81 16.39 -19.50
CA PHE A 461 -92.11 17.79 -19.77
C PHE A 461 -92.25 18.10 -21.27
N ALA A 462 -91.39 17.51 -22.11
CA ALA A 462 -91.43 17.68 -23.56
C ALA A 462 -92.68 17.03 -24.18
N ILE A 463 -93.09 15.86 -23.68
CA ILE A 463 -94.31 15.15 -24.11
C ILE A 463 -95.57 15.96 -23.77
N ASP A 464 -95.62 16.52 -22.57
CA ASP A 464 -96.76 17.32 -22.11
C ASP A 464 -96.84 18.69 -22.82
N ASN A 465 -95.73 19.17 -23.37
CA ASN A 465 -95.61 20.49 -24.01
C ASN A 465 -94.99 20.42 -25.42
N PRO A 466 -95.71 19.81 -26.40
CA PRO A 466 -95.19 19.61 -27.76
C PRO A 466 -94.91 20.92 -28.50
N ALA A 467 -95.63 21.99 -28.15
CA ALA A 467 -95.48 23.31 -28.76
C ALA A 467 -94.10 23.93 -28.52
N ASP A 468 -93.51 23.71 -27.34
CA ASP A 468 -92.23 24.30 -26.94
C ASP A 468 -91.03 23.40 -27.29
N ALA A 469 -91.27 22.08 -27.44
CA ALA A 469 -90.25 21.09 -27.75
C ALA A 469 -89.97 20.92 -29.26
N ALA A 470 -91.00 20.93 -30.11
CA ALA A 470 -90.86 20.67 -31.55
C ALA A 470 -91.35 21.82 -32.45
N GLY A 471 -91.87 22.92 -31.88
CA GLY A 471 -92.35 24.07 -32.66
C GLY A 471 -93.58 23.78 -33.55
N ALA A 472 -94.16 22.58 -33.46
CA ALA A 472 -95.34 22.16 -34.20
C ALA A 472 -96.38 21.57 -33.23
N GLY A 473 -97.65 21.96 -33.35
CA GLY A 473 -98.73 21.58 -32.44
C GLY A 473 -99.22 20.13 -32.54
N SER A 474 -98.37 19.18 -32.94
CA SER A 474 -98.68 17.74 -33.00
C SER A 474 -97.97 16.96 -31.90
N LYS A 475 -98.58 15.84 -31.46
CA LYS A 475 -97.98 14.91 -30.49
C LYS A 475 -96.65 14.37 -31.03
N LEU A 476 -95.62 14.32 -30.18
CA LEU A 476 -94.27 13.87 -30.54
C LEU A 476 -94.26 12.41 -31.00
N THR A 477 -93.41 12.10 -31.98
CA THR A 477 -93.15 10.73 -32.43
C THR A 477 -92.04 10.06 -31.60
N GLU A 478 -92.04 8.73 -31.50
CA GLU A 478 -91.08 7.97 -30.67
C GLU A 478 -89.60 8.26 -31.03
N ASN A 479 -89.32 8.55 -32.31
CA ASN A 479 -87.98 8.90 -32.77
C ASN A 479 -87.54 10.29 -32.26
N GLU A 480 -88.45 11.26 -32.17
CA GLU A 480 -88.16 12.60 -31.64
C GLU A 480 -87.92 12.56 -30.12
N ILE A 481 -88.60 11.65 -29.41
CA ILE A 481 -88.39 11.42 -27.98
C ILE A 481 -87.01 10.81 -27.72
N ALA A 482 -86.55 9.88 -28.57
CA ALA A 482 -85.21 9.32 -28.48
C ALA A 482 -84.11 10.36 -28.77
N ASP A 483 -84.34 11.26 -29.72
CA ASP A 483 -83.42 12.37 -30.02
C ASP A 483 -83.37 13.39 -28.87
N ILE A 484 -84.51 13.70 -28.24
CA ILE A 484 -84.57 14.54 -27.05
C ILE A 484 -83.80 13.89 -25.90
N ARG A 485 -83.96 12.57 -25.69
CA ARG A 485 -83.19 11.81 -24.70
C ARG A 485 -81.68 11.89 -24.94
N ALA A 486 -81.23 11.74 -26.18
CA ALA A 486 -79.82 11.87 -26.54
C ALA A 486 -79.29 13.29 -26.24
N LYS A 487 -80.05 14.32 -26.64
CA LYS A 487 -79.72 15.73 -26.37
C LYS A 487 -79.67 16.07 -24.88
N ILE A 488 -80.54 15.47 -24.06
CA ILE A 488 -80.52 15.65 -22.60
C ILE A 488 -79.27 15.02 -21.97
N ARG A 489 -78.81 13.86 -22.48
CA ARG A 489 -77.54 13.24 -22.04
C ARG A 489 -76.33 14.11 -22.38
N GLU A 490 -76.41 14.88 -23.46
CA GLU A 490 -75.43 15.91 -23.84
C GLU A 490 -75.62 17.22 -23.05
N GLY A 491 -76.69 17.35 -22.27
CA GLY A 491 -76.96 18.49 -21.39
C GLY A 491 -77.82 19.60 -22.00
N ASP A 492 -78.42 19.39 -23.17
CA ASP A 492 -79.27 20.35 -23.86
C ASP A 492 -80.70 20.35 -23.26
N LEU A 493 -81.01 21.40 -22.49
CA LEU A 493 -82.31 21.62 -21.83
C LEU A 493 -83.15 22.73 -22.51
N THR A 494 -82.82 23.06 -23.77
CA THR A 494 -83.47 24.16 -24.52
C THR A 494 -85.01 24.16 -24.47
N PRO A 495 -85.74 23.02 -24.55
CA PRO A 495 -87.20 23.01 -24.48
C PRO A 495 -87.76 23.49 -23.13
N VAL A 496 -87.09 23.10 -22.04
CA VAL A 496 -87.50 23.46 -20.67
C VAL A 496 -87.14 24.92 -20.39
N LEU A 497 -85.97 25.37 -20.84
CA LEU A 497 -85.50 26.75 -20.68
C LEU A 497 -86.41 27.74 -21.40
N LYS A 498 -86.86 27.44 -22.63
CA LYS A 498 -87.80 28.29 -23.36
C LYS A 498 -89.14 28.43 -22.65
N ALA A 499 -89.68 27.33 -22.14
CA ALA A 499 -90.94 27.35 -21.40
C ALA A 499 -90.80 28.06 -20.03
N TYR A 500 -89.66 27.88 -19.36
CA TYR A 500 -89.30 28.62 -18.16
C TYR A 500 -89.24 30.14 -18.43
N GLU A 501 -88.49 30.58 -19.44
CA GLU A 501 -88.31 32.00 -19.78
C GLU A 501 -89.64 32.67 -20.15
N ARG A 502 -90.50 31.98 -20.93
CA ARG A 502 -91.82 32.48 -21.29
C ARG A 502 -92.72 32.65 -20.07
N ASP A 503 -92.82 31.62 -19.24
CA ASP A 503 -93.77 31.60 -18.13
C ASP A 503 -93.28 32.46 -16.94
N LEU A 504 -91.97 32.71 -16.84
CA LEU A 504 -91.35 33.62 -15.87
C LEU A 504 -91.78 35.08 -16.09
N ALA A 505 -92.04 35.48 -17.34
CA ALA A 505 -92.45 36.84 -17.66
C ALA A 505 -93.79 37.26 -16.99
N SER A 506 -94.62 36.29 -16.60
CA SER A 506 -95.86 36.53 -15.83
C SER A 506 -96.03 35.52 -14.69
N PRO A 507 -95.33 35.71 -13.55
CA PRO A 507 -95.09 34.66 -12.57
C PRO A 507 -96.35 34.12 -11.89
N LEU A 508 -97.35 34.97 -11.63
CA LEU A 508 -98.59 34.54 -10.98
C LEU A 508 -99.49 33.74 -11.93
N MET A 509 -99.55 34.12 -13.21
CA MET A 509 -100.41 33.46 -14.19
C MET A 509 -99.76 32.21 -14.78
N GLY A 510 -98.44 32.24 -14.98
CA GLY A 510 -97.63 31.11 -15.42
C GLY A 510 -97.48 30.00 -14.38
N SER A 511 -97.70 30.29 -13.09
CA SER A 511 -97.73 29.28 -12.02
C SER A 511 -99.11 28.61 -11.88
N LEU A 512 -100.20 29.37 -12.01
CA LEU A 512 -101.57 28.85 -11.85
C LEU A 512 -102.14 28.20 -13.12
N ARG A 513 -101.71 28.65 -14.31
CA ARG A 513 -102.22 28.16 -15.61
C ARG A 513 -101.11 27.61 -16.51
N GLY A 514 -99.85 27.90 -16.23
CA GLY A 514 -98.68 27.50 -17.03
C GLY A 514 -97.81 26.43 -16.36
N ASN A 515 -96.64 26.17 -16.94
CA ASN A 515 -95.75 25.07 -16.52
C ASN A 515 -94.55 25.54 -15.70
N LEU A 516 -94.59 26.79 -15.20
CA LEU A 516 -93.47 27.45 -14.55
C LEU A 516 -92.92 26.65 -13.36
N ILE A 517 -93.80 26.08 -12.52
CA ILE A 517 -93.39 25.29 -11.35
C ILE A 517 -92.59 24.06 -11.79
N ARG A 518 -93.04 23.35 -12.83
CA ARG A 518 -92.39 22.12 -13.31
C ARG A 518 -91.05 22.42 -13.99
N ALA A 519 -90.98 23.48 -14.80
CA ALA A 519 -89.73 23.92 -15.41
C ALA A 519 -88.70 24.37 -14.34
N LEU A 520 -89.16 25.05 -13.28
CA LEU A 520 -88.32 25.45 -12.15
C LEU A 520 -87.84 24.24 -11.34
N LEU A 521 -88.68 23.21 -11.13
CA LEU A 521 -88.27 21.95 -10.47
C LEU A 521 -87.21 21.20 -11.30
N ILE A 522 -87.36 21.15 -12.62
CA ILE A 522 -86.35 20.57 -13.52
C ILE A 522 -85.03 21.34 -13.42
N GLN A 523 -85.07 22.67 -13.38
CA GLN A 523 -83.87 23.50 -13.24
C GLN A 523 -83.16 23.29 -11.90
N ILE A 524 -83.90 23.11 -10.80
CA ILE A 524 -83.34 22.78 -9.49
C ILE A 524 -82.62 21.42 -9.56
N GLN A 525 -83.22 20.42 -10.20
CA GLN A 525 -82.62 19.09 -10.36
C GLN A 525 -81.38 19.11 -11.25
N LYS A 526 -81.38 19.93 -12.31
CA LYS A 526 -80.18 20.21 -13.11
C LYS A 526 -79.08 20.83 -12.27
N THR A 527 -79.42 21.84 -11.47
CA THR A 527 -78.44 22.49 -10.57
C THR A 527 -77.86 21.48 -9.57
N LYS A 528 -78.67 20.55 -9.05
CA LYS A 528 -78.19 19.47 -8.16
C LYS A 528 -77.16 18.58 -8.86
N VAL A 529 -77.46 18.12 -10.08
CA VAL A 529 -76.55 17.32 -10.91
C VAL A 529 -75.25 18.08 -11.19
N ASP A 530 -75.32 19.35 -11.59
CA ASP A 530 -74.14 20.15 -11.93
C ASP A 530 -73.26 20.44 -10.70
N VAL A 531 -73.87 20.67 -9.54
CA VAL A 531 -73.16 20.79 -8.26
C VAL A 531 -72.47 19.48 -7.90
N GLU A 532 -73.12 18.33 -8.07
CA GLU A 532 -72.54 17.03 -7.78
C GLU A 532 -71.36 16.69 -8.71
N VAL A 533 -71.46 17.00 -10.01
CA VAL A 533 -70.33 16.89 -10.96
C VAL A 533 -69.18 17.80 -10.56
N ALA A 534 -69.47 19.07 -10.26
CA ALA A 534 -68.44 20.03 -9.85
C ALA A 534 -67.77 19.62 -8.52
N MET A 535 -68.53 19.09 -7.58
CA MET A 535 -68.03 18.60 -6.30
C MET A 535 -67.13 17.37 -6.49
N GLY A 536 -67.48 16.45 -7.41
CA GLY A 536 -66.60 15.36 -7.82
C GLY A 536 -65.31 15.84 -8.49
N GLY A 537 -65.38 16.90 -9.30
CA GLY A 537 -64.20 17.56 -9.88
C GLY A 537 -63.28 18.16 -8.82
N ILE A 538 -63.84 18.79 -7.78
CA ILE A 538 -63.07 19.35 -6.65
C ILE A 538 -62.36 18.24 -5.87
N ASP A 539 -63.01 17.12 -5.61
CA ASP A 539 -62.39 15.97 -4.93
C ASP A 539 -61.17 15.45 -5.71
N SER A 540 -61.31 15.31 -7.03
CA SER A 540 -60.20 14.91 -7.91
C SER A 540 -59.02 15.90 -7.88
N LEU A 541 -59.30 17.20 -7.80
CA LEU A 541 -58.28 18.25 -7.70
C LEU A 541 -57.58 18.23 -6.33
N LEU A 542 -58.32 18.10 -5.23
CA LEU A 542 -57.74 17.99 -3.90
C LEU A 542 -56.85 16.75 -3.78
N LYS A 543 -57.26 15.63 -4.39
CA LYS A 543 -56.45 14.41 -4.45
C LYS A 543 -55.16 14.59 -5.25
N SER A 544 -55.23 15.30 -6.38
CA SER A 544 -54.05 15.62 -7.19
C SER A 544 -53.01 16.46 -6.43
N GLN A 545 -53.48 17.38 -5.56
CA GLN A 545 -52.62 18.20 -4.73
C GLN A 545 -52.03 17.44 -3.55
N GLU A 546 -52.80 16.50 -2.97
CA GLU A 546 -52.31 15.61 -1.90
C GLU A 546 -51.08 14.80 -2.36
N LEU A 547 -51.06 14.35 -3.62
CA LEU A 547 -49.92 13.63 -4.19
C LEU A 547 -48.68 14.53 -4.31
N VAL A 548 -48.83 15.78 -4.75
CA VAL A 548 -47.74 16.76 -4.81
C VAL A 548 -47.20 17.06 -3.41
N PHE A 549 -48.07 17.28 -2.42
CA PHE A 549 -47.65 17.47 -1.03
C PHE A 549 -46.96 16.24 -0.44
N GLY A 550 -47.40 15.04 -0.83
CA GLY A 550 -46.74 13.78 -0.47
C GLY A 550 -45.31 13.67 -1.00
N PHE A 551 -45.07 14.02 -2.26
CA PHE A 551 -43.73 14.03 -2.86
C PHE A 551 -42.83 15.13 -2.29
N VAL A 552 -43.37 16.33 -2.04
CA VAL A 552 -42.62 17.42 -1.41
C VAL A 552 -42.22 17.06 0.03
N GLY A 553 -43.07 16.35 0.79
CA GLY A 553 -42.75 15.85 2.13
C GLY A 553 -41.71 14.71 2.14
N LEU A 554 -41.65 13.90 1.09
CA LEU A 554 -40.70 12.78 0.94
C LEU A 554 -39.26 13.24 0.62
N THR A 555 -39.13 14.34 -0.11
CA THR A 555 -37.86 14.80 -0.69
C THR A 555 -36.77 15.09 0.36
N PRO A 556 -37.06 15.80 1.48
CA PRO A 556 -36.06 16.05 2.53
C PRO A 556 -35.52 14.78 3.18
N GLY A 557 -36.38 13.77 3.41
CA GLY A 557 -36.00 12.50 4.05
C GLY A 557 -35.03 11.68 3.21
N ILE A 558 -35.28 11.60 1.89
CA ILE A 558 -34.40 10.91 0.94
C ILE A 558 -33.04 11.60 0.84
N LEU A 559 -33.05 12.94 0.77
CA LEU A 559 -31.83 13.74 0.65
C LEU A 559 -30.93 13.57 1.88
N VAL A 560 -31.48 13.68 3.09
CA VAL A 560 -30.73 13.46 4.34
C VAL A 560 -30.18 12.04 4.42
N THR A 561 -30.97 11.03 4.05
CA THR A 561 -30.55 9.61 4.08
C THR A 561 -29.41 9.35 3.08
N TYR A 562 -29.49 9.92 1.87
CA TYR A 562 -28.43 9.82 0.86
C TYR A 562 -27.13 10.47 1.33
N PHE A 563 -27.18 11.70 1.85
CA PHE A 563 -25.99 12.37 2.37
C PHE A 563 -25.39 11.66 3.59
N ALA A 564 -26.22 11.11 4.49
CA ALA A 564 -25.74 10.34 5.63
C ALA A 564 -25.03 9.05 5.20
N LEU A 565 -25.60 8.28 4.26
CA LEU A 565 -24.99 7.07 3.72
C LEU A 565 -23.72 7.37 2.90
N HIS A 566 -23.72 8.47 2.14
CA HIS A 566 -22.54 8.92 1.40
C HIS A 566 -21.42 9.37 2.34
N TYR A 567 -21.74 10.11 3.40
CA TYR A 567 -20.79 10.53 4.41
C TYR A 567 -20.21 9.32 5.16
N LEU A 568 -21.06 8.38 5.59
CA LEU A 568 -20.63 7.18 6.29
C LEU A 568 -19.71 6.32 5.41
N SER A 569 -20.12 6.04 4.17
CA SER A 569 -19.30 5.26 3.23
C SER A 569 -18.01 5.96 2.82
N SER A 570 -18.01 7.29 2.66
CA SER A 570 -16.80 8.06 2.33
C SER A 570 -15.82 8.17 3.50
N SER A 571 -16.30 8.32 4.75
CA SER A 571 -15.46 8.32 5.95
C SER A 571 -14.84 6.95 6.25
N PHE A 572 -15.54 5.85 6.01
CA PHE A 572 -14.92 4.52 6.02
C PHE A 572 -13.93 4.30 4.86
N THR A 573 -13.96 5.17 3.84
CA THR A 573 -13.06 5.17 2.69
C THR A 573 -11.94 6.23 2.83
N GLU A 574 -11.47 6.52 4.05
CA GLU A 574 -10.24 7.28 4.34
C GLU A 574 -8.95 6.70 3.68
N LYS A 575 -9.06 5.59 2.95
CA LYS A 575 -8.00 5.05 2.08
C LYS A 575 -7.60 6.01 0.94
N ARG A 576 -8.37 7.06 0.64
CA ARG A 576 -8.05 8.02 -0.44
C ARG A 576 -6.76 8.81 -0.16
N GLY A 577 -6.52 9.22 1.09
CA GLY A 577 -5.27 9.87 1.50
C GLY A 577 -4.06 8.92 1.52
N SER A 578 -4.28 7.64 1.86
CA SER A 578 -3.24 6.61 1.80
C SER A 578 -2.79 6.33 0.36
N LYS A 579 -3.71 6.31 -0.61
CA LYS A 579 -3.39 6.15 -2.04
C LYS A 579 -2.54 7.31 -2.56
N ALA A 580 -2.96 8.55 -2.34
CA ALA A 580 -2.19 9.73 -2.76
C ALA A 580 -0.77 9.76 -2.14
N ARG A 581 -0.63 9.35 -0.87
CA ARG A 581 0.68 9.24 -0.21
C ARG A 581 1.55 8.13 -0.82
N LYS A 582 0.97 6.99 -1.20
CA LYS A 582 1.69 5.90 -1.87
C LYS A 582 2.14 6.30 -3.28
N GLN A 583 1.26 6.94 -4.05
CA GLN A 583 1.57 7.48 -5.38
C GLN A 583 2.67 8.53 -5.33
N GLY A 584 2.58 9.47 -4.38
CA GLY A 584 3.63 10.47 -4.13
C GLY A 584 4.98 9.87 -3.74
N LYS A 585 5.00 8.73 -3.03
CA LYS A 585 6.25 7.99 -2.74
C LYS A 585 6.86 7.46 -4.03
N MET A 586 6.08 6.84 -4.91
CA MET A 586 6.57 6.29 -6.18
C MET A 586 7.11 7.38 -7.11
N LEU A 587 6.37 8.50 -7.26
CA LEU A 587 6.82 9.63 -8.08
C LEU A 587 8.13 10.23 -7.57
N ARG A 588 8.32 10.29 -6.25
CA ARG A 588 9.56 10.76 -5.65
C ARG A 588 10.73 9.83 -5.95
N GLN A 589 10.54 8.50 -5.89
CA GLN A 589 11.59 7.54 -6.23
C GLN A 589 11.95 7.60 -7.71
N LEU A 590 10.95 7.74 -8.59
CA LEU A 590 11.22 7.91 -10.02
C LEU A 590 12.00 9.20 -10.31
N ARG A 591 11.69 10.30 -9.61
CA ARG A 591 12.47 11.54 -9.70
C ARG A 591 13.89 11.38 -9.15
N ASN A 592 14.08 10.59 -8.08
CA ASN A 592 15.41 10.29 -7.57
C ASN A 592 16.22 9.49 -8.60
N ILE A 593 15.63 8.46 -9.20
CA ILE A 593 16.22 7.66 -10.30
C ILE A 593 16.63 8.58 -11.46
N ASP A 594 15.72 9.41 -11.95
CA ASP A 594 15.98 10.38 -13.02
C ASP A 594 17.13 11.33 -12.67
N ARG A 595 17.17 11.80 -11.42
CA ARG A 595 18.25 12.66 -10.92
C ARG A 595 19.59 11.93 -10.83
N ILE A 596 19.62 10.65 -10.46
CA ILE A 596 20.86 9.87 -10.39
C ILE A 596 21.40 9.68 -11.80
N LEU A 597 20.55 9.23 -12.72
CA LEU A 597 20.91 9.00 -14.12
C LEU A 597 21.36 10.28 -14.84
N THR A 598 20.76 11.43 -14.51
CA THR A 598 21.14 12.72 -15.13
C THR A 598 22.46 13.27 -14.56
N ASN A 599 22.76 13.02 -13.28
CA ASN A 599 23.99 13.51 -12.65
C ASN A 599 25.17 12.54 -12.78
N SER A 600 24.93 11.28 -13.14
CA SER A 600 25.98 10.29 -13.33
C SER A 600 26.78 10.60 -14.59
N HIS A 601 28.10 10.62 -14.48
CA HIS A 601 28.99 10.65 -15.64
C HIS A 601 29.22 9.21 -16.12
N PRO A 602 28.86 8.85 -17.36
CA PRO A 602 29.14 7.52 -17.87
C PRO A 602 30.66 7.30 -17.94
N THR A 603 31.09 6.07 -17.69
CA THR A 603 32.47 5.61 -17.88
C THR A 603 32.81 5.60 -19.38
N GLU A 604 34.09 5.38 -19.72
CA GLU A 604 34.56 5.34 -21.12
C GLU A 604 33.81 4.29 -21.98
N TYR A 605 33.22 3.27 -21.33
CA TYR A 605 32.41 2.22 -21.96
C TYR A 605 30.90 2.54 -22.02
N GLY A 606 30.47 3.71 -21.54
CA GLY A 606 29.06 4.11 -21.49
C GLY A 606 28.25 3.52 -20.33
N GLU A 607 28.93 2.90 -19.36
CA GLU A 607 28.32 2.31 -18.15
C GLU A 607 28.30 3.31 -16.98
N LEU A 608 27.47 3.08 -15.97
CA LEU A 608 27.49 3.90 -14.75
C LEU A 608 28.63 3.47 -13.84
N PHE A 609 29.23 4.44 -13.13
CA PHE A 609 30.12 4.13 -12.00
C PHE A 609 29.40 3.25 -10.97
N TYR A 610 30.15 2.35 -10.33
CA TYR A 610 29.63 1.39 -9.35
C TYR A 610 28.75 2.03 -8.27
N LYS A 611 29.18 3.17 -7.74
CA LYS A 611 28.43 3.97 -6.77
C LYS A 611 27.03 4.36 -7.24
N ASP A 612 26.92 4.89 -8.45
CA ASP A 612 25.64 5.36 -9.01
C ASP A 612 24.75 4.18 -9.42
N GLN A 613 25.36 3.11 -9.94
CA GLN A 613 24.67 1.87 -10.28
C GLN A 613 24.02 1.20 -9.06
N GLY A 614 24.77 1.06 -7.95
CA GLY A 614 24.22 0.48 -6.73
C GLY A 614 23.15 1.36 -6.07
N LEU A 615 23.23 2.68 -6.23
CA LEU A 615 22.23 3.61 -5.72
C LEU A 615 20.94 3.55 -6.57
N LEU A 616 21.07 3.48 -7.90
CA LEU A 616 19.97 3.22 -8.81
C LEU A 616 19.25 1.92 -8.44
N LEU A 617 20.00 0.83 -8.22
CA LEU A 617 19.44 -0.46 -7.83
C LEU A 617 18.62 -0.39 -6.55
N CYS A 618 19.11 0.36 -5.54
CA CYS A 618 18.36 0.58 -4.31
C CYS A 618 17.04 1.31 -4.56
N GLU A 619 17.06 2.40 -5.33
CA GLU A 619 15.86 3.20 -5.60
C GLU A 619 14.84 2.47 -6.48
N VAL A 620 15.29 1.71 -7.48
CA VAL A 620 14.44 0.85 -8.31
C VAL A 620 13.81 -0.27 -7.48
N HIS A 621 14.55 -0.85 -6.54
CA HIS A 621 13.98 -1.84 -5.63
C HIS A 621 12.85 -1.26 -4.75
N VAL A 622 13.06 -0.06 -4.17
CA VAL A 622 12.01 0.63 -3.41
C VAL A 622 10.80 0.94 -4.30
N LEU A 623 11.04 1.37 -5.55
CA LEU A 623 9.99 1.65 -6.51
C LEU A 623 9.19 0.39 -6.84
N ARG A 624 9.84 -0.76 -7.08
CA ARG A 624 9.19 -2.07 -7.33
C ARG A 624 8.34 -2.50 -6.14
N GLN A 625 8.85 -2.37 -4.91
CA GLN A 625 8.09 -2.72 -3.70
C GLN A 625 6.88 -1.79 -3.48
N ALA A 626 7.01 -0.51 -3.83
CA ALA A 626 5.91 0.44 -3.78
C ALA A 626 4.86 0.16 -4.87
N ALA A 627 5.30 -0.20 -6.08
CA ALA A 627 4.46 -0.58 -7.22
C ALA A 627 3.63 -1.82 -6.92
N GLU A 628 4.21 -2.86 -6.29
CA GLU A 628 3.50 -4.10 -5.91
C GLU A 628 2.28 -3.83 -5.01
N LYS A 629 2.34 -2.78 -4.19
CA LYS A 629 1.25 -2.39 -3.27
C LYS A 629 0.24 -1.42 -3.89
N ALA A 630 0.58 -0.80 -5.02
CA ALA A 630 -0.19 0.28 -5.63
C ALA A 630 -0.87 -0.12 -6.95
N MET A 631 -0.26 -1.02 -7.71
CA MET A 631 -0.70 -1.42 -9.06
C MET A 631 -1.39 -2.80 -9.08
N PRO A 632 -2.32 -3.04 -10.03
CA PRO A 632 -2.84 -4.37 -10.32
C PRO A 632 -1.73 -5.34 -10.79
N SER A 633 -1.94 -6.64 -10.57
CA SER A 633 -0.90 -7.67 -10.81
C SER A 633 -0.44 -7.81 -12.27
N GLN A 634 -1.31 -7.55 -13.26
CA GLN A 634 -0.95 -7.60 -14.69
C GLN A 634 0.02 -6.47 -15.06
N ILE A 635 -0.34 -5.23 -14.71
CA ILE A 635 0.47 -4.02 -14.97
C ILE A 635 1.77 -4.06 -14.17
N PHE A 636 1.73 -4.65 -12.97
CA PHE A 636 2.94 -4.85 -12.19
C PHE A 636 3.96 -5.76 -12.88
N LYS A 637 3.52 -6.74 -13.69
CA LYS A 637 4.46 -7.60 -14.44
C LYS A 637 5.19 -6.79 -15.52
N GLU A 638 4.46 -6.06 -16.34
CA GLU A 638 5.02 -5.16 -17.36
C GLU A 638 5.96 -4.12 -16.72
N PHE A 639 5.52 -3.49 -15.63
CA PHE A 639 6.34 -2.55 -14.87
C PHE A 639 7.61 -3.22 -14.33
N SER A 640 7.53 -4.49 -13.91
CA SER A 640 8.68 -5.20 -13.38
C SER A 640 9.71 -5.57 -14.45
N GLU A 641 9.27 -5.84 -15.68
CA GLU A 641 10.16 -6.02 -16.84
C GLU A 641 10.90 -4.71 -17.15
N ASP A 642 10.17 -3.59 -17.21
CA ASP A 642 10.78 -2.27 -17.39
C ASP A 642 11.74 -1.88 -16.24
N ALA A 643 11.42 -2.27 -15.01
CA ALA A 643 12.29 -2.06 -13.85
C ALA A 643 13.54 -2.95 -13.88
N GLU A 644 13.46 -4.15 -14.48
CA GLU A 644 14.60 -5.03 -14.69
C GLU A 644 15.53 -4.47 -15.77
N ASP A 645 14.98 -3.95 -16.88
CA ASP A 645 15.74 -3.22 -17.90
C ASP A 645 16.52 -2.04 -17.29
N LEU A 646 15.90 -1.32 -16.35
CA LEU A 646 16.52 -0.19 -15.68
C LEU A 646 17.69 -0.60 -14.78
N CYS A 647 17.64 -1.79 -14.17
CA CYS A 647 18.72 -2.32 -13.34
C CYS A 647 19.83 -3.01 -14.14
N ASP A 648 19.61 -3.29 -15.43
CA ASP A 648 20.59 -4.01 -16.24
C ASP A 648 21.73 -3.08 -16.68
N VAL A 649 22.93 -3.36 -16.18
CA VAL A 649 24.16 -2.59 -16.46
C VAL A 649 24.48 -2.56 -17.96
N ARG A 650 24.11 -3.65 -18.67
CA ARG A 650 24.41 -3.91 -20.09
C ARG A 650 23.85 -2.89 -21.06
N ILE A 651 22.74 -2.24 -20.71
CA ILE A 651 21.94 -1.46 -21.66
C ILE A 651 22.61 -0.09 -21.90
N GLY A 652 23.52 0.32 -21.01
CA GLY A 652 24.23 1.60 -21.05
C GLY A 652 23.41 2.73 -20.42
N ALA A 653 24.10 3.75 -19.93
CA ALA A 653 23.49 4.85 -19.16
C ALA A 653 22.40 5.59 -19.96
N GLU A 654 22.63 5.79 -21.26
CA GLU A 654 21.69 6.50 -22.15
C GLU A 654 20.37 5.74 -22.32
N ARG A 655 20.44 4.43 -22.53
CA ARG A 655 19.23 3.62 -22.67
C ARG A 655 18.51 3.44 -21.33
N GLN A 656 19.24 3.35 -20.21
CA GLN A 656 18.61 3.37 -18.88
C GLN A 656 17.83 4.67 -18.63
N GLN A 657 18.35 5.82 -19.06
CA GLN A 657 17.61 7.09 -19.06
C GLN A 657 16.33 7.02 -19.90
N GLN A 658 16.40 6.46 -21.11
CA GLN A 658 15.23 6.26 -21.96
C GLN A 658 14.19 5.33 -21.33
N THR A 659 14.62 4.24 -20.68
CA THR A 659 13.73 3.33 -19.94
C THR A 659 13.07 4.04 -18.76
N ALA A 660 13.80 4.87 -18.00
CA ALA A 660 13.20 5.68 -16.92
C ALA A 660 12.14 6.66 -17.45
N ALA A 661 12.38 7.28 -18.61
CA ALA A 661 11.40 8.13 -19.29
C ALA A 661 10.18 7.33 -19.78
N ARG A 662 10.38 6.13 -20.33
CA ARG A 662 9.32 5.19 -20.72
C ARG A 662 8.43 4.85 -19.52
N ILE A 663 9.02 4.47 -18.40
CA ILE A 663 8.29 4.15 -17.15
C ILE A 663 7.45 5.35 -16.69
N ARG A 664 8.04 6.56 -16.73
CA ARG A 664 7.34 7.79 -16.33
C ARG A 664 6.11 8.05 -17.18
N TRP A 665 6.21 7.83 -18.49
CA TRP A 665 5.12 8.07 -19.43
C TRP A 665 4.07 6.96 -19.39
N ALA A 666 4.48 5.69 -19.53
CA ALA A 666 3.58 4.54 -19.62
C ALA A 666 2.74 4.33 -18.35
N TYR A 667 3.33 4.55 -17.17
CA TYR A 667 2.67 4.32 -15.88
C TYR A 667 2.20 5.60 -15.19
N ALA A 668 2.15 6.73 -15.91
CA ALA A 668 1.78 8.05 -15.35
C ALA A 668 0.47 8.01 -14.54
N LYS A 669 -0.55 7.31 -15.05
CA LYS A 669 -1.87 7.15 -14.40
C LYS A 669 -1.81 6.50 -13.00
N TYR A 670 -0.84 5.63 -12.77
CA TYR A 670 -0.66 4.93 -11.50
C TYR A 670 0.31 5.66 -10.56
N LEU A 671 1.11 6.56 -11.12
CA LEU A 671 2.05 7.42 -10.39
C LEU A 671 1.41 8.74 -9.91
N SER A 672 0.31 9.18 -10.53
CA SER A 672 -0.40 10.45 -10.27
C SER A 672 -1.56 10.35 -9.29
#